data_AF-A0A8T4G381-F1
#
_entry.id   AF-A0A8T4G381-F1
#
_cell.length_a   1.000
_cell.length_b   1.000
_cell.length_c   1.000
_cell.angle_alpha   90.00
_cell.angle_beta   90.00
_cell.angle_gamma   90.00
#
_symmetry.space_group_name_H-M   'P 1'
#
loop_
_entity.id
_entity.type
_entity.pdbx_description
1 polymer ?
#
loop_
_entity_poly.entity_id
_entity_poly.type
_entity_poly.pdbx_seq_one_letter_code
_entity_poly.pdbx_strand_id
1 'polypeptide(L)'
;MRRRGFFLNSIVLLLLIPLLLLLATYEDVSSQVIQAQSVRTQAERTYRVASYLELDFQKALEISGKRAVITVVDYVSVTGNFISPTYMVNNTIKDLLLEGNSPSLVGYDPNRVMRGQSLRKWLMNITEELNKQGFEVSPSINDILRGMELTVAPLDAFRIVIKARIPNITIRDVSGRIVYTGSIPSNGGYIYSIVDLQSLEDPLFSAMTGGRYYRSIRACPYSFPEILEKPIKFLEGNGSSTVSHVVGTLSQTVDAEKIFFGDYYPGDGAKAYVLLNEPEQNVTAPIVVNTTLDGVRTSPLNVFNENDMGILVFENVSGASGGAGTTWCSLLGYRVNLTIQNNVGVDLTDYQIPILISASKGFTTQLLDFIFTHTNNTYSGDPYNTNASIAVYDVNCNPIPFWIEYWDPTTETALIWIRTSISADSQLKIEFYFGNEITPTKGNGDSVFEFFDDFSQSWSNKWVAITGNQPYSQTNGELTINGGNSVLALRTQVSLNIYNGFAVRFRMKGDGDYSDWDAGIGLEDSDGNILLFTDDISGGDGLAIHWTWWSYESYTSGRYPITDYDVYEALLKPYSTSYKDTKFKDVSDSRINDDWWNRYWAEPLDYLYLVIDSEQTLRRATYDFIAVRKYTISSDLLEDPFNGITFSWTSTSLTDLVETKPSSTVTTTTVVSGARAYDIQPFIDCIMDQRYFGIYNAPSFFERLEGSTVNHDEYETLAHQMQDELGIKYGNQYYPIGLVSFMIPHATYDEKLFNLFNTLGITPEEGQTSFDYYFLQYYFGGGSKVSGYRVYGISESPDRSSVYFFLDNQTAVAIFGAQGAQDLLQR
;
A
#
# COMPACT_ATOMS: atom_id res chain seq x y z
N MET A 1 44.21 -108.78 -9.01
CA MET A 1 44.47 -107.41 -9.52
C MET A 1 43.25 -106.47 -9.56
N ARG A 2 42.07 -106.82 -8.99
CA ARG A 2 40.86 -105.96 -9.04
C ARG A 2 40.70 -104.90 -7.93
N ARG A 3 41.49 -104.95 -6.84
CA ARG A 3 41.38 -103.99 -5.72
C ARG A 3 42.18 -102.68 -5.89
N ARG A 4 43.24 -102.67 -6.71
CA ARG A 4 44.09 -101.48 -6.92
C ARG A 4 43.42 -100.42 -7.82
N GLY A 5 42.67 -100.86 -8.84
CA GLY A 5 41.92 -99.95 -9.72
C GLY A 5 40.76 -99.22 -9.03
N PHE A 6 40.07 -99.87 -8.08
CA PHE A 6 39.02 -99.24 -7.27
C PHE A 6 39.62 -98.18 -6.33
N PHE A 7 40.75 -98.49 -5.67
CA PHE A 7 41.40 -97.55 -4.76
C PHE A 7 41.96 -96.32 -5.50
N LEU A 8 42.56 -96.52 -6.68
CA LEU A 8 43.04 -95.43 -7.54
C LEU A 8 41.89 -94.57 -8.09
N ASN A 9 40.81 -95.16 -8.59
CA ASN A 9 39.63 -94.40 -9.06
C ASN A 9 38.95 -93.63 -7.91
N SER A 10 38.86 -94.22 -6.72
CA SER A 10 38.30 -93.53 -5.55
C SER A 10 39.19 -92.37 -5.10
N ILE A 11 40.52 -92.51 -5.09
CA ILE A 11 41.47 -91.40 -4.80
C ILE A 11 41.36 -90.29 -5.85
N VAL A 12 41.25 -90.66 -7.13
CA VAL A 12 41.07 -89.70 -8.22
C VAL A 12 39.75 -88.93 -8.06
N LEU A 13 38.64 -89.60 -7.73
CA LEU A 13 37.36 -88.95 -7.39
C LEU A 13 37.46 -88.06 -6.14
N LEU A 14 38.15 -88.52 -5.09
CA LEU A 14 38.36 -87.78 -3.85
C LEU A 14 39.20 -86.51 -4.06
N LEU A 15 40.06 -86.48 -5.09
CA LEU A 15 40.82 -85.31 -5.51
C LEU A 15 40.06 -84.44 -6.54
N LEU A 16 39.28 -85.05 -7.43
CA LEU A 16 38.50 -84.34 -8.47
C LEU A 16 37.32 -83.57 -7.91
N ILE A 17 36.60 -84.11 -6.92
CA ILE A 17 35.43 -83.45 -6.34
C ILE A 17 35.80 -82.10 -5.71
N PRO A 18 36.84 -81.99 -4.84
CA PRO A 18 37.30 -80.71 -4.32
C PRO A 18 37.83 -79.77 -5.40
N LEU A 19 38.50 -80.30 -6.43
CA LEU A 19 39.03 -79.50 -7.54
C LEU A 19 37.91 -78.88 -8.38
N LEU A 20 36.86 -79.65 -8.68
CA LEU A 20 35.68 -79.18 -9.41
C LEU A 20 34.87 -78.18 -8.59
N LEU A 21 34.73 -78.41 -7.27
CA LEU A 21 34.10 -77.45 -6.35
C LEU A 21 34.91 -76.16 -6.23
N LEU A 22 36.25 -76.24 -6.23
CA LEU A 22 37.13 -75.07 -6.25
C LEU A 22 36.99 -74.30 -7.58
N LEU A 23 36.91 -75.00 -8.71
CA LEU A 23 36.71 -74.39 -10.02
C LEU A 23 35.36 -73.68 -10.11
N ALA A 24 34.29 -74.34 -9.66
CA ALA A 24 32.95 -73.77 -9.63
C ALA A 24 32.86 -72.55 -8.71
N THR A 25 33.48 -72.59 -7.52
CA THR A 25 33.52 -71.44 -6.61
C THR A 25 34.39 -70.31 -7.13
N TYR A 26 35.52 -70.60 -7.80
CA TYR A 26 36.35 -69.59 -8.44
C TYR A 26 35.61 -68.89 -9.60
N GLU A 27 34.90 -69.65 -10.43
CA GLU A 27 34.08 -69.10 -11.52
C GLU A 27 32.97 -68.18 -10.97
N ASP A 28 32.25 -68.63 -9.94
CA ASP A 28 31.18 -67.85 -9.32
C ASP A 28 31.72 -66.56 -8.66
N VAL A 29 32.78 -66.65 -7.87
CA VAL A 29 33.40 -65.47 -7.23
C VAL A 29 33.98 -64.52 -8.28
N SER A 30 34.66 -65.03 -9.31
CA SER A 30 35.19 -64.20 -10.41
C SER A 30 34.07 -63.47 -11.16
N SER A 31 32.97 -64.18 -11.48
CA SER A 31 31.78 -63.60 -12.11
C SER A 31 31.18 -62.49 -11.24
N GLN A 32 31.01 -62.73 -9.93
CA GLN A 32 30.51 -61.73 -8.99
C GLN A 32 31.42 -60.51 -8.89
N VAL A 33 32.76 -60.70 -8.89
CA VAL A 33 33.72 -59.59 -8.87
C VAL A 33 33.65 -58.77 -10.15
N ILE A 34 33.58 -59.40 -11.32
CA ILE A 34 33.45 -58.71 -12.61
C ILE A 34 32.13 -57.94 -12.67
N GLN A 35 31.03 -58.54 -12.22
CA GLN A 35 29.73 -57.87 -12.13
C GLN A 35 29.78 -56.67 -11.17
N ALA A 36 30.36 -56.83 -9.97
CA ALA A 36 30.48 -55.76 -8.99
C ALA A 36 31.36 -54.60 -9.51
N GLN A 37 32.48 -54.90 -10.17
CA GLN A 37 33.32 -53.87 -10.80
C GLN A 37 32.62 -53.16 -11.95
N SER A 38 31.85 -53.89 -12.76
CA SER A 38 31.05 -53.30 -13.84
C SER A 38 29.97 -52.36 -13.29
N VAL A 39 29.22 -52.80 -12.27
CA VAL A 39 28.18 -52.00 -11.60
C VAL A 39 28.79 -50.75 -10.96
N ARG A 40 29.93 -50.89 -10.28
CA ARG A 40 30.64 -49.76 -9.68
C ARG A 40 31.11 -48.76 -10.73
N THR A 41 31.74 -49.23 -11.81
CA THR A 41 32.22 -48.37 -12.90
C THR A 41 31.06 -47.62 -13.56
N GLN A 42 29.92 -48.29 -13.72
CA GLN A 42 28.71 -47.67 -14.25
C GLN A 42 28.17 -46.60 -13.29
N ALA A 43 28.02 -46.91 -12.00
CA ALA A 43 27.58 -45.96 -10.99
C ALA A 43 28.49 -44.73 -10.90
N GLU A 44 29.81 -44.92 -10.95
CA GLU A 44 30.79 -43.82 -10.95
C GLU A 44 30.67 -42.95 -12.21
N ARG A 45 30.42 -43.54 -13.39
CA ARG A 45 30.18 -42.78 -14.63
C ARG A 45 28.89 -41.97 -14.56
N THR A 46 27.78 -42.60 -14.16
CA THR A 46 26.48 -41.94 -13.98
C THR A 46 26.59 -40.77 -13.03
N TYR A 47 27.23 -40.98 -11.87
CA TYR A 47 27.43 -39.93 -10.87
C TYR A 47 28.24 -38.76 -11.43
N ARG A 48 29.36 -39.01 -12.12
CA ARG A 48 30.18 -37.95 -12.73
C ARG A 48 29.43 -37.14 -13.78
N VAL A 49 28.68 -37.81 -14.66
CA VAL A 49 27.90 -37.11 -15.71
C VAL A 49 26.79 -36.26 -15.08
N ALA A 50 26.02 -36.83 -14.15
CA ALA A 50 24.92 -36.12 -13.50
C ALA A 50 25.42 -34.92 -12.68
N SER A 51 26.45 -35.12 -11.83
CA SER A 51 27.05 -34.03 -11.03
C SER A 51 27.68 -32.93 -11.89
N TYR A 52 28.34 -33.28 -12.99
CA TYR A 52 28.88 -32.29 -13.92
C TYR A 52 27.77 -31.47 -14.57
N LEU A 53 26.71 -32.11 -15.05
CA LEU A 53 25.56 -31.43 -15.65
C LEU A 53 24.82 -30.54 -14.65
N GLU A 54 24.68 -30.98 -13.40
CA GLU A 54 24.04 -30.20 -12.34
C GLU A 54 24.83 -28.91 -12.03
N LEU A 55 26.15 -29.04 -11.86
CA LEU A 55 27.04 -27.90 -11.60
C LEU A 55 27.14 -26.95 -12.79
N ASP A 56 27.17 -27.48 -14.01
CA ASP A 56 27.21 -26.67 -15.23
C ASP A 56 25.86 -26.00 -15.52
N PHE A 57 24.74 -26.66 -15.23
CA PHE A 57 23.40 -26.06 -15.31
C PHE A 57 23.24 -24.90 -14.33
N GLN A 58 23.72 -25.06 -13.08
CA GLN A 58 23.71 -23.97 -12.11
C GLN A 58 24.51 -22.75 -12.59
N LYS A 59 25.71 -22.97 -13.16
CA LYS A 59 26.52 -21.89 -13.74
C LYS A 59 25.87 -21.26 -14.96
N ALA A 60 25.28 -22.06 -15.84
CA ALA A 60 24.56 -21.56 -17.01
C ALA A 60 23.36 -20.70 -16.59
N LEU A 61 22.62 -21.13 -15.56
CA LEU A 61 21.51 -20.38 -14.98
C LEU A 61 21.98 -19.03 -14.41
N GLU A 62 23.10 -19.01 -13.69
CA GLU A 62 23.68 -17.78 -13.12
C GLU A 62 24.15 -16.80 -14.20
N ILE A 63 24.89 -17.28 -15.20
CA ILE A 63 25.42 -16.43 -16.27
C ILE A 63 24.30 -15.89 -17.15
N SER A 64 23.37 -16.77 -17.54
CA SER A 64 22.21 -16.41 -18.37
C SER A 64 21.30 -15.46 -17.60
N GLY A 65 21.05 -15.72 -16.32
CA GLY A 65 20.21 -14.88 -15.45
C GLY A 65 20.75 -13.47 -15.27
N LYS A 66 22.03 -13.33 -14.92
CA LYS A 66 22.69 -12.02 -14.81
C LYS A 66 22.61 -11.25 -16.13
N ARG A 67 22.85 -11.90 -17.26
CA ARG A 67 22.77 -11.25 -18.58
C ARG A 67 21.33 -10.88 -18.95
N ALA A 68 20.36 -11.73 -18.65
CA ALA A 68 18.95 -11.46 -18.91
C ALA A 68 18.51 -10.19 -18.16
N VAL A 69 18.79 -10.11 -16.86
CA VAL A 69 18.47 -8.92 -16.05
C VAL A 69 19.12 -7.65 -16.62
N ILE A 70 20.44 -7.69 -16.91
CA ILE A 70 21.14 -6.54 -17.51
C ILE A 70 20.56 -6.18 -18.89
N THR A 71 20.11 -7.16 -19.66
CA THR A 71 19.51 -6.92 -20.98
C THR A 71 18.20 -6.16 -20.87
N VAL A 72 17.34 -6.48 -19.89
CA VAL A 72 16.09 -5.74 -19.65
C VAL A 72 16.40 -4.32 -19.15
N VAL A 73 17.36 -4.16 -18.23
CA VAL A 73 17.81 -2.84 -17.76
C VAL A 73 18.34 -2.00 -18.93
N ASP A 74 19.20 -2.56 -19.78
CA ASP A 74 19.76 -1.87 -20.94
C ASP A 74 18.68 -1.53 -21.98
N TYR A 75 17.69 -2.40 -22.18
CA TYR A 75 16.53 -2.11 -23.03
C TYR A 75 15.77 -0.88 -22.53
N VAL A 76 15.33 -0.87 -21.27
CA VAL A 76 14.54 0.23 -20.71
C VAL A 76 15.37 1.52 -20.70
N SER A 77 16.64 1.46 -20.30
CA SER A 77 17.51 2.63 -20.18
C SER A 77 17.87 3.24 -21.54
N VAL A 78 18.08 2.43 -22.59
CA VAL A 78 18.46 2.92 -23.92
C VAL A 78 17.26 3.34 -24.76
N THR A 79 16.14 2.64 -24.64
CA THR A 79 14.95 2.93 -25.48
C THR A 79 13.99 3.91 -24.82
N GLY A 80 14.01 4.03 -23.49
CA GLY A 80 13.00 4.75 -22.72
C GLY A 80 11.65 4.02 -22.65
N ASN A 81 11.53 2.84 -23.26
CA ASN A 81 10.30 2.05 -23.25
C ASN A 81 10.31 1.09 -22.07
N PHE A 82 9.26 1.14 -21.26
CA PHE A 82 9.05 0.17 -20.19
C PHE A 82 8.56 -1.19 -20.73
N ILE A 83 8.77 -2.24 -19.95
CA ILE A 83 8.19 -3.56 -20.22
C ILE A 83 6.68 -3.49 -20.00
N SER A 84 5.90 -4.12 -20.88
CA SER A 84 4.44 -4.13 -20.74
C SER A 84 4.04 -4.83 -19.43
N PRO A 85 3.26 -4.18 -18.55
CA PRO A 85 2.78 -4.79 -17.32
C PRO A 85 1.93 -6.04 -17.57
N THR A 86 1.23 -6.11 -18.72
CA THR A 86 0.44 -7.29 -19.12
C THR A 86 1.32 -8.49 -19.46
N TYR A 87 2.51 -8.26 -20.02
CA TYR A 87 3.45 -9.35 -20.30
C TYR A 87 4.33 -9.69 -19.10
N MET A 88 4.61 -8.70 -18.24
CA MET A 88 5.42 -8.78 -17.04
C MET A 88 6.93 -8.97 -17.28
N VAL A 89 7.73 -8.44 -16.36
CA VAL A 89 9.20 -8.53 -16.37
C VAL A 89 9.70 -9.94 -16.08
N ASN A 90 9.04 -10.68 -15.18
CA ASN A 90 9.40 -12.08 -14.88
C ASN A 90 9.38 -12.97 -16.14
N ASN A 91 8.37 -12.81 -17.00
CA ASN A 91 8.25 -13.53 -18.27
C ASN A 91 9.31 -13.05 -19.28
N THR A 92 9.56 -11.75 -19.36
CA THR A 92 10.59 -11.18 -20.23
C THR A 92 11.99 -11.74 -19.89
N ILE A 93 12.34 -11.79 -18.60
CA ILE A 93 13.61 -12.37 -18.13
C ILE A 93 13.63 -13.87 -18.41
N LYS A 94 12.51 -14.57 -18.24
CA LYS A 94 12.37 -16.00 -18.52
C LYS A 94 12.61 -16.33 -20.00
N ASP A 95 12.09 -15.55 -20.93
CA ASP A 95 12.36 -15.76 -22.37
C ASP A 95 13.84 -15.55 -22.70
N LEU A 96 14.44 -14.49 -22.16
CA LEU A 96 15.86 -14.21 -22.33
C LEU A 96 16.74 -15.35 -21.78
N LEU A 97 16.38 -15.88 -20.62
CA LEU A 97 17.03 -17.03 -20.02
C LEU A 97 17.00 -18.26 -20.94
N LEU A 98 15.83 -18.58 -21.50
CA LEU A 98 15.62 -19.78 -22.32
C LEU A 98 16.22 -19.62 -23.72
N GLU A 99 15.85 -18.54 -24.40
CA GLU A 99 16.06 -18.34 -25.84
C GLU A 99 17.14 -17.30 -26.16
N GLY A 100 17.39 -16.35 -25.25
CA GLY A 100 18.25 -15.20 -25.51
C GLY A 100 17.57 -14.06 -26.27
N ASN A 101 16.24 -14.12 -26.39
CA ASN A 101 15.39 -13.09 -27.00
C ASN A 101 14.01 -13.09 -26.32
N SER A 102 13.29 -11.97 -26.35
CA SER A 102 11.90 -11.87 -25.84
C SER A 102 11.04 -11.02 -26.77
N PRO A 103 9.75 -11.37 -27.00
CA PRO A 103 8.83 -10.55 -27.78
C PRO A 103 8.61 -9.14 -27.19
N SER A 104 8.87 -8.94 -25.90
CA SER A 104 8.72 -7.64 -25.21
C SER A 104 9.79 -6.61 -25.55
N LEU A 105 10.89 -7.03 -26.19
CA LEU A 105 12.03 -6.16 -26.52
C LEU A 105 11.96 -5.66 -27.97
N VAL A 106 10.84 -5.03 -28.34
CA VAL A 106 10.58 -4.60 -29.73
C VAL A 106 11.61 -3.56 -30.18
N GLY A 107 12.25 -3.81 -31.33
CA GLY A 107 13.21 -2.87 -31.92
C GLY A 107 14.59 -2.84 -31.24
N TYR A 108 14.84 -3.74 -30.29
CA TYR A 108 16.11 -3.87 -29.57
C TYR A 108 16.78 -5.19 -29.92
N ASP A 109 18.11 -5.21 -30.05
CA ASP A 109 18.91 -6.45 -30.22
C ASP A 109 19.41 -6.96 -28.85
N PRO A 110 18.81 -8.05 -28.30
CA PRO A 110 19.23 -8.60 -27.02
C PRO A 110 20.62 -9.22 -27.05
N ASN A 111 21.13 -9.61 -28.21
CA ASN A 111 22.44 -10.24 -28.30
C ASN A 111 23.59 -9.28 -27.98
N ARG A 112 23.37 -7.95 -27.97
CA ARG A 112 24.39 -6.99 -27.53
C ARG A 112 24.87 -7.28 -26.10
N VAL A 113 23.92 -7.61 -25.22
CA VAL A 113 24.15 -7.91 -23.79
C VAL A 113 24.15 -9.42 -23.57
N MET A 114 23.20 -10.16 -24.12
CA MET A 114 23.12 -11.62 -23.95
C MET A 114 24.36 -12.34 -24.51
N ARG A 115 24.94 -11.85 -25.62
CA ARG A 115 26.12 -12.45 -26.29
C ARG A 115 26.00 -13.98 -26.48
N GLY A 116 24.79 -14.46 -26.78
CA GLY A 116 24.50 -15.88 -26.97
C GLY A 116 24.61 -16.73 -25.70
N GLN A 117 24.46 -16.16 -24.51
CA GLN A 117 24.45 -16.89 -23.24
C GLN A 117 23.00 -17.18 -22.81
N SER A 118 22.35 -18.12 -23.49
CA SER A 118 21.02 -18.63 -23.12
C SER A 118 21.07 -20.11 -22.77
N LEU A 119 20.05 -20.62 -22.09
CA LEU A 119 19.94 -22.04 -21.73
C LEU A 119 19.84 -22.93 -22.98
N ARG A 120 19.21 -22.46 -24.06
CA ARG A 120 19.27 -23.12 -25.37
C ARG A 120 20.71 -23.31 -25.84
N LYS A 121 21.49 -22.23 -25.84
CA LYS A 121 22.87 -22.26 -26.36
C LYS A 121 23.78 -23.10 -25.49
N TRP A 122 23.58 -23.05 -24.16
CA TRP A 122 24.22 -23.96 -23.23
C TRP A 122 23.86 -25.43 -23.52
N LEU A 123 22.57 -25.78 -23.66
CA LEU A 123 22.14 -27.15 -23.98
C LEU A 123 22.71 -27.66 -25.30
N MET A 124 22.79 -26.80 -26.33
CA MET A 124 23.44 -27.14 -27.59
C MET A 124 24.92 -27.50 -27.39
N ASN A 125 25.67 -26.65 -26.68
CA ASN A 125 27.09 -26.88 -26.43
C ASN A 125 27.31 -28.13 -25.59
N ILE A 126 26.52 -28.35 -24.53
CA ILE A 126 26.70 -29.50 -23.64
C ILE A 126 26.35 -30.81 -24.35
N THR A 127 25.32 -30.79 -25.20
CA THR A 127 24.95 -31.95 -26.02
C THR A 127 26.01 -32.23 -27.07
N GLU A 128 26.61 -31.21 -27.69
CA GLU A 128 27.74 -31.39 -28.60
C GLU A 128 28.96 -32.01 -27.89
N GLU A 129 29.32 -31.53 -26.71
CA GLU A 129 30.44 -32.07 -25.93
C GLU A 129 30.17 -33.50 -25.42
N LEU A 130 28.93 -33.81 -25.04
CA LEU A 130 28.52 -35.17 -24.68
C LEU A 130 28.58 -36.11 -25.90
N ASN A 131 28.12 -35.65 -27.07
CA ASN A 131 28.23 -36.41 -28.32
C ASN A 131 29.68 -36.71 -28.69
N LYS A 132 30.61 -35.75 -28.53
CA LYS A 132 32.06 -35.97 -28.73
C LYS A 132 32.64 -37.02 -27.79
N GLN A 133 32.06 -37.17 -26.61
CA GLN A 133 32.43 -38.19 -25.62
C GLN A 133 31.72 -39.54 -25.84
N GLY A 134 30.88 -39.65 -26.87
CA GLY A 134 30.13 -40.88 -27.18
C GLY A 134 28.84 -41.03 -26.36
N PHE A 135 28.25 -39.92 -25.90
CA PHE A 135 26.96 -39.90 -25.24
C PHE A 135 25.90 -39.19 -26.07
N GLU A 136 24.71 -39.79 -26.18
CA GLU A 136 23.54 -39.22 -26.85
C GLU A 136 22.54 -38.70 -25.81
N VAL A 137 22.01 -37.49 -26.03
CA VAL A 137 21.04 -36.83 -25.15
C VAL A 137 19.63 -36.90 -25.75
N SER A 138 18.64 -37.24 -24.93
CA SER A 138 17.21 -37.27 -25.29
C SER A 138 16.35 -36.74 -24.13
N PRO A 139 15.15 -36.16 -24.38
CA PRO A 139 14.54 -35.87 -25.68
C PRO A 139 15.26 -34.72 -26.41
N SER A 140 14.68 -34.21 -27.51
CA SER A 140 15.32 -33.13 -28.28
C SER A 140 15.52 -31.88 -27.41
N ILE A 141 16.48 -31.02 -27.76
CA ILE A 141 16.74 -29.76 -27.03
C ILE A 141 15.46 -28.91 -26.90
N ASN A 142 14.62 -28.89 -27.94
CA ASN A 142 13.35 -28.16 -27.90
C ASN A 142 12.35 -28.76 -26.89
N ASP A 143 12.30 -30.07 -26.77
CA ASP A 143 11.43 -30.75 -25.81
C ASP A 143 11.94 -30.57 -24.38
N ILE A 144 13.27 -30.60 -24.18
CA ILE A 144 13.90 -30.30 -22.89
C ILE A 144 13.56 -28.87 -22.45
N LEU A 145 13.71 -27.87 -23.33
CA LEU A 145 13.40 -26.48 -23.01
C LEU A 145 11.92 -26.26 -22.72
N ARG A 146 11.01 -26.86 -23.49
CA ARG A 146 9.56 -26.78 -23.24
C ARG A 146 9.14 -27.45 -21.95
N GLY A 147 9.83 -28.53 -21.56
CA GLY A 147 9.58 -29.22 -20.31
C GLY A 147 10.30 -28.61 -19.11
N MET A 148 11.16 -27.61 -19.29
CA MET A 148 11.91 -27.00 -18.20
C MET A 148 10.98 -26.17 -17.32
N GLU A 149 11.04 -26.42 -16.01
CA GLU A 149 10.34 -25.61 -15.04
C GLU A 149 11.25 -24.45 -14.65
N LEU A 150 10.80 -23.23 -14.90
CA LEU A 150 11.59 -22.01 -14.69
C LEU A 150 10.68 -20.90 -14.16
N THR A 151 11.06 -20.37 -12.99
CA THR A 151 10.40 -19.26 -12.30
C THR A 151 11.42 -18.17 -12.04
N VAL A 152 11.03 -16.92 -12.32
CA VAL A 152 11.82 -15.72 -12.03
C VAL A 152 10.98 -14.83 -11.12
N ALA A 153 11.56 -14.36 -10.03
CA ALA A 153 10.85 -13.55 -9.05
C ALA A 153 11.78 -12.53 -8.38
N PRO A 154 11.26 -11.39 -7.90
CA PRO A 154 11.94 -10.66 -6.84
C PRO A 154 12.12 -11.59 -5.63
N LEU A 155 13.29 -11.53 -5.00
CA LEU A 155 13.53 -12.20 -3.72
C LEU A 155 13.33 -11.23 -2.57
N ASP A 156 13.85 -10.01 -2.74
CA ASP A 156 13.69 -8.82 -1.90
C ASP A 156 14.02 -7.58 -2.76
N ALA A 157 14.06 -6.40 -2.14
CA ALA A 157 14.35 -5.13 -2.80
C ALA A 157 15.67 -5.10 -3.61
N PHE A 158 16.67 -5.92 -3.27
CA PHE A 158 18.00 -5.88 -3.86
C PHE A 158 18.38 -7.16 -4.60
N ARG A 159 17.53 -8.19 -4.62
CA ARG A 159 17.87 -9.50 -5.17
C ARG A 159 16.72 -10.09 -5.98
N ILE A 160 17.07 -10.74 -7.09
CA ILE A 160 16.16 -11.56 -7.90
C ILE A 160 16.53 -13.03 -7.70
N VAL A 161 15.53 -13.90 -7.62
CA VAL A 161 15.73 -15.35 -7.60
C VAL A 161 15.24 -15.98 -8.90
N ILE A 162 16.02 -16.91 -9.40
CA ILE A 162 15.71 -17.74 -10.56
C ILE A 162 15.72 -19.19 -10.08
N LYS A 163 14.54 -19.82 -10.10
CA LYS A 163 14.32 -21.22 -9.71
C LYS A 163 14.14 -22.05 -10.96
N ALA A 164 14.96 -23.09 -11.15
CA ALA A 164 14.94 -23.91 -12.35
C ALA A 164 15.08 -25.42 -12.08
N ARG A 165 14.42 -26.23 -12.90
CA ARG A 165 14.53 -27.69 -12.93
C ARG A 165 14.33 -28.22 -14.34
N ILE A 166 15.16 -29.18 -14.75
CA ILE A 166 14.92 -30.00 -15.94
C ILE A 166 14.29 -31.30 -15.44
N PRO A 167 12.99 -31.56 -15.65
CA PRO A 167 12.33 -32.71 -15.03
C PRO A 167 12.72 -34.04 -15.65
N ASN A 168 13.02 -34.08 -16.96
CA ASN A 168 13.31 -35.31 -17.68
C ASN A 168 14.43 -35.11 -18.70
N ILE A 169 15.54 -35.81 -18.49
CA ILE A 169 16.64 -35.97 -19.46
C ILE A 169 17.15 -37.40 -19.40
N THR A 170 17.48 -37.97 -20.55
CA THR A 170 18.05 -39.31 -20.69
C THR A 170 19.33 -39.23 -21.51
N ILE A 171 20.42 -39.77 -20.97
CA ILE A 171 21.74 -39.82 -21.59
C ILE A 171 22.08 -41.28 -21.84
N ARG A 172 22.39 -41.61 -23.09
CA ARG A 172 22.76 -42.97 -23.53
C ARG A 172 24.21 -43.00 -24.00
N ASP A 173 24.88 -44.13 -23.87
CA ASP A 173 26.17 -44.34 -24.54
C ASP A 173 25.98 -44.77 -26.01
N VAL A 174 27.07 -44.81 -26.78
CA VAL A 174 27.09 -45.33 -28.17
C VAL A 174 26.55 -46.75 -28.35
N SER A 175 26.42 -47.53 -27.27
CA SER A 175 25.82 -48.88 -27.31
C SER A 175 24.32 -48.88 -27.01
N GLY A 176 23.71 -47.71 -26.84
CA GLY A 176 22.30 -47.51 -26.52
C GLY A 176 21.94 -47.72 -25.05
N ARG A 177 22.93 -47.97 -24.17
CA ARG A 177 22.68 -48.20 -22.74
C ARG A 177 22.44 -46.87 -22.04
N ILE A 178 21.48 -46.85 -21.12
CA ILE A 178 21.16 -45.66 -20.33
C ILE A 178 22.27 -45.44 -19.30
N VAL A 179 22.94 -44.29 -19.42
CA VAL A 179 23.96 -43.80 -18.48
C VAL A 179 23.28 -43.00 -17.38
N TYR A 180 22.29 -42.18 -17.74
CA TYR A 180 21.53 -41.38 -16.80
C TYR A 180 20.11 -41.18 -17.32
N THR A 181 19.12 -41.24 -16.42
CA THR A 181 17.73 -40.88 -16.72
C THR A 181 17.11 -40.29 -15.47
N GLY A 182 16.50 -39.11 -15.58
CA GLY A 182 15.91 -38.42 -14.44
C GLY A 182 15.86 -36.91 -14.62
N SER A 183 15.72 -36.19 -13.51
CA SER A 183 15.69 -34.74 -13.44
C SER A 183 17.05 -34.14 -13.12
N ILE A 184 17.34 -32.94 -13.61
CA ILE A 184 18.47 -32.14 -13.14
C ILE A 184 17.88 -30.97 -12.33
N PRO A 185 18.19 -30.86 -11.02
CA PRO A 185 19.15 -31.63 -10.23
C PRO A 185 18.69 -33.06 -9.94
N SER A 186 19.65 -33.95 -9.73
CA SER A 186 19.45 -35.41 -9.65
C SER A 186 18.55 -35.90 -8.50
N ASN A 187 18.33 -35.05 -7.50
CA ASN A 187 17.44 -35.30 -6.36
C ASN A 187 15.97 -34.96 -6.66
N GLY A 188 15.64 -34.44 -7.84
CA GLY A 188 14.29 -34.01 -8.21
C GLY A 188 13.86 -32.66 -7.66
N GLY A 189 14.72 -31.98 -6.90
CA GLY A 189 14.50 -30.62 -6.39
C GLY A 189 14.74 -29.55 -7.46
N TYR A 190 15.05 -28.33 -7.02
CA TYR A 190 15.33 -27.19 -7.90
C TYR A 190 16.74 -26.65 -7.68
N ILE A 191 17.30 -26.05 -8.71
CA ILE A 191 18.49 -25.20 -8.61
C ILE A 191 18.04 -23.75 -8.53
N TYR A 192 18.67 -23.00 -7.64
CA TYR A 192 18.42 -21.58 -7.46
C TYR A 192 19.64 -20.78 -7.90
N SER A 193 19.40 -19.67 -8.59
CA SER A 193 20.38 -18.63 -8.85
C SER A 193 19.85 -17.31 -8.31
N ILE A 194 20.67 -16.61 -7.54
CA ILE A 194 20.33 -15.31 -6.96
C ILE A 194 21.16 -14.24 -7.69
N VAL A 195 20.48 -13.25 -8.25
CA VAL A 195 21.09 -12.12 -8.93
C VAL A 195 21.01 -10.91 -8.01
N ASP A 196 22.17 -10.37 -7.64
CA ASP A 196 22.28 -9.12 -6.88
C ASP A 196 22.08 -7.92 -7.82
N LEU A 197 21.21 -6.99 -7.41
CA LEU A 197 20.89 -5.76 -8.13
C LEU A 197 21.85 -4.62 -7.80
N GLN A 198 22.67 -4.74 -6.75
CA GLN A 198 23.61 -3.69 -6.39
C GLN A 198 24.60 -3.40 -7.52
N SER A 199 24.91 -2.11 -7.70
CA SER A 199 25.72 -1.58 -8.79
C SER A 199 25.11 -1.68 -10.19
N LEU A 200 23.91 -2.25 -10.35
CA LEU A 200 23.14 -2.12 -11.59
C LEU A 200 22.53 -0.72 -11.67
N GLU A 201 22.29 -0.26 -12.89
CA GLU A 201 21.55 0.96 -13.15
C GLU A 201 20.08 0.77 -12.73
N ASP A 202 19.50 1.78 -12.09
CA ASP A 202 18.06 1.87 -11.91
C ASP A 202 17.45 2.49 -13.18
N PRO A 203 16.77 1.67 -14.01
CA PRO A 203 16.37 2.05 -15.36
C PRO A 203 15.25 3.11 -15.36
N LEU A 204 14.54 3.28 -14.24
CA LEU A 204 13.46 4.26 -14.12
C LEU A 204 13.96 5.68 -14.40
N PHE A 205 15.13 6.03 -13.84
CA PHE A 205 15.75 7.34 -13.99
C PHE A 205 16.07 7.66 -15.45
N SER A 206 16.73 6.72 -16.13
CA SER A 206 17.14 6.89 -17.52
C SER A 206 15.94 6.92 -18.44
N ALA A 207 14.95 6.06 -18.23
CA ALA A 207 13.75 6.04 -19.05
C ALA A 207 12.94 7.33 -18.93
N MET A 208 12.69 7.82 -17.71
CA MET A 208 11.86 9.00 -17.48
C MET A 208 12.57 10.30 -17.88
N THR A 209 13.90 10.39 -17.73
CA THR A 209 14.65 11.60 -18.07
C THR A 209 15.20 11.62 -19.50
N GLY A 210 14.87 10.61 -20.32
CA GLY A 210 15.39 10.47 -21.68
C GLY A 210 16.92 10.31 -21.71
N GLY A 211 17.47 9.58 -20.74
CA GLY A 211 18.90 9.27 -20.60
C GLY A 211 19.76 10.41 -20.04
N ARG A 212 19.17 11.51 -19.59
CA ARG A 212 19.91 12.69 -19.06
C ARG A 212 20.38 12.52 -17.63
N TYR A 213 19.71 11.67 -16.87
CA TYR A 213 20.03 11.35 -15.50
C TYR A 213 19.93 9.84 -15.29
N TYR A 214 20.95 9.27 -14.65
CA TYR A 214 21.03 7.84 -14.36
C TYR A 214 21.66 7.64 -12.99
N ARG A 215 21.30 6.53 -12.33
CA ARG A 215 21.75 6.20 -10.98
C ARG A 215 21.97 4.70 -10.87
N SER A 216 22.98 4.29 -10.10
CA SER A 216 23.21 2.89 -9.76
C SER A 216 22.56 2.55 -8.41
N ILE A 217 21.92 1.39 -8.32
CA ILE A 217 21.34 0.85 -7.09
C ILE A 217 22.46 0.58 -6.08
N ARG A 218 22.35 1.20 -4.90
CA ARG A 218 23.31 1.06 -3.80
C ARG A 218 22.53 1.00 -2.50
N ALA A 219 22.55 -0.13 -1.81
CA ALA A 219 21.83 -0.29 -0.56
C ALA A 219 22.39 0.64 0.53
N CYS A 220 21.51 1.28 1.30
CA CYS A 220 21.88 1.95 2.54
C CYS A 220 22.35 0.88 3.56
N PRO A 221 23.29 1.18 4.47
CA PRO A 221 23.60 0.26 5.58
C PRO A 221 22.36 -0.15 6.39
N TYR A 222 21.36 0.74 6.45
CA TYR A 222 20.03 0.52 7.03
C TYR A 222 19.03 0.09 5.95
N SER A 223 19.36 -0.97 5.21
CA SER A 223 18.67 -1.32 3.96
C SER A 223 17.20 -1.75 4.15
N PHE A 224 16.80 -2.18 5.34
CA PHE A 224 15.44 -2.67 5.63
C PHE A 224 14.92 -2.11 6.97
N PRO A 225 14.56 -0.82 7.03
CA PRO A 225 14.29 -0.10 8.29
C PRO A 225 13.05 -0.59 9.06
N GLU A 226 12.12 -1.26 8.39
CA GLU A 226 10.87 -1.74 9.02
C GLU A 226 11.03 -3.04 9.81
N ILE A 227 12.07 -3.83 9.51
CA ILE A 227 12.30 -5.13 10.14
C ILE A 227 13.67 -5.26 10.80
N LEU A 228 14.67 -4.47 10.36
CA LEU A 228 16.01 -4.44 10.93
C LEU A 228 16.21 -3.16 11.77
N GLU A 229 17.16 -2.34 11.38
CA GLU A 229 17.55 -1.12 12.08
C GLU A 229 17.17 0.10 11.25
N LYS A 230 16.67 1.14 11.92
CA LYS A 230 16.29 2.41 11.30
C LYS A 230 17.51 3.32 11.18
N PRO A 231 17.58 4.19 10.16
CA PRO A 231 18.70 5.12 9.97
C PRO A 231 18.62 6.35 10.90
N ILE A 232 18.06 6.19 12.10
CA ILE A 232 17.99 7.21 13.15
C ILE A 232 18.31 6.56 14.48
N LYS A 233 18.97 7.31 15.36
CA LYS A 233 19.14 6.93 16.76
C LYS A 233 18.42 7.93 17.64
N PHE A 234 17.97 7.49 18.80
CA PHE A 234 17.32 8.41 19.74
C PHE A 234 17.55 8.03 21.20
N LEU A 235 17.33 9.01 22.07
CA LEU A 235 17.21 8.85 23.51
C LEU A 235 15.95 9.58 23.97
N GLU A 236 15.21 8.94 24.86
CA GLU A 236 14.10 9.56 25.58
C GLU A 236 14.61 10.17 26.88
N GLY A 237 13.93 11.17 27.42
CA GLY A 237 14.27 11.76 28.70
C GLY A 237 13.30 12.84 29.13
N ASN A 238 13.69 13.54 30.18
CA ASN A 238 12.97 14.65 30.76
C ASN A 238 13.43 15.95 30.08
N GLY A 239 12.52 16.64 29.40
CA GLY A 239 12.79 17.86 28.66
C GLY A 239 12.39 19.14 29.37
N SER A 240 13.17 20.20 29.15
CA SER A 240 12.77 21.59 29.40
C SER A 240 13.22 22.47 28.24
N SER A 241 12.28 23.18 27.62
CA SER A 241 12.55 24.09 26.51
C SER A 241 11.40 25.10 26.35
N THR A 242 11.63 26.16 25.58
CA THR A 242 10.60 27.13 25.13
C THR A 242 10.20 26.93 23.67
N VAL A 243 10.90 26.07 22.93
CA VAL A 243 10.66 25.73 21.52
C VAL A 243 10.53 24.23 21.34
N SER A 244 9.67 23.77 20.42
CA SER A 244 9.29 22.35 20.33
C SER A 244 10.39 21.52 19.72
N HIS A 245 11.17 22.13 18.83
CA HIS A 245 12.28 21.49 18.14
C HIS A 245 13.53 22.36 18.30
N VAL A 246 14.66 21.71 18.57
CA VAL A 246 15.99 22.34 18.49
C VAL A 246 16.84 21.50 17.56
N VAL A 247 17.23 22.10 16.44
CA VAL A 247 18.11 21.49 15.44
C VAL A 247 19.54 22.02 15.63
N GLY A 248 20.54 21.15 15.59
CA GLY A 248 21.95 21.55 15.63
C GLY A 248 22.90 20.37 15.51
N THR A 249 24.19 20.61 15.31
CA THR A 249 25.18 19.51 15.36
C THR A 249 25.48 19.11 16.80
N LEU A 250 25.61 17.81 17.05
CA LEU A 250 25.95 17.23 18.35
C LEU A 250 27.43 17.44 18.67
N SER A 251 27.75 17.75 19.93
CA SER A 251 29.12 17.93 20.40
C SER A 251 29.32 17.53 21.86
N GLN A 252 30.50 17.01 22.19
CA GLN A 252 30.98 16.80 23.56
C GLN A 252 31.75 18.02 24.09
N THR A 253 31.80 19.11 23.31
CA THR A 253 32.37 20.39 23.71
C THR A 253 31.30 21.47 23.71
N VAL A 254 31.37 22.39 24.67
CA VAL A 254 30.40 23.48 24.80
C VAL A 254 30.64 24.50 23.68
N ASP A 255 29.64 24.69 22.83
CA ASP A 255 29.64 25.63 21.70
C ASP A 255 28.22 26.19 21.49
N ALA A 256 28.11 27.52 21.32
CA ALA A 256 26.85 28.25 21.26
C ALA A 256 25.94 27.85 20.10
N GLU A 257 26.49 27.24 19.04
CA GLU A 257 25.73 26.79 17.87
C GLU A 257 25.44 25.28 17.89
N LYS A 258 25.98 24.54 18.88
CA LYS A 258 25.92 23.08 18.95
C LYS A 258 25.11 22.57 20.14
N ILE A 259 24.55 21.37 19.96
CA ILE A 259 23.88 20.63 21.02
C ILE A 259 24.95 19.85 21.79
N PHE A 260 25.12 20.15 23.07
CA PHE A 260 26.02 19.38 23.92
C PHE A 260 25.39 18.03 24.30
N PHE A 261 26.16 16.95 24.29
CA PHE A 261 25.75 15.66 24.87
C PHE A 261 26.81 15.06 25.80
N GLY A 262 26.38 14.49 26.92
CA GLY A 262 27.29 13.88 27.89
C GLY A 262 26.60 13.37 29.15
N ASP A 263 27.37 12.87 30.12
CA ASP A 263 26.76 12.35 31.36
C ASP A 263 26.43 13.43 32.39
N TYR A 264 27.16 14.54 32.36
CA TYR A 264 27.07 15.62 33.35
C TYR A 264 27.05 16.98 32.67
N TYR A 265 26.47 17.96 33.36
CA TYR A 265 26.39 19.33 32.89
C TYR A 265 27.79 19.98 32.81
N PRO A 266 28.21 20.49 31.65
CA PRO A 266 29.57 21.02 31.44
C PRO A 266 29.73 22.51 31.79
N GLY A 267 28.64 23.21 32.14
CA GLY A 267 28.59 24.67 32.24
C GLY A 267 27.76 25.31 31.12
N ASP A 268 27.45 26.59 31.25
CA ASP A 268 26.64 27.34 30.29
C ASP A 268 27.40 27.61 28.97
N GLY A 269 26.68 27.80 27.87
CA GLY A 269 27.23 28.24 26.59
C GLY A 269 26.94 27.34 25.40
N ALA A 270 26.25 26.21 25.57
CA ALA A 270 25.78 25.39 24.44
C ALA A 270 24.38 25.83 23.96
N LYS A 271 24.05 25.51 22.70
CA LYS A 271 22.71 25.76 22.12
C LYS A 271 21.60 25.01 22.86
N ALA A 272 21.88 23.75 23.20
CA ALA A 272 21.03 22.87 23.99
C ALA A 272 21.85 21.74 24.60
N TYR A 273 21.26 20.95 25.49
CA TYR A 273 21.94 19.88 26.23
C TYR A 273 21.17 18.56 26.20
N VAL A 274 21.87 17.43 26.08
CA VAL A 274 21.33 16.08 26.26
C VAL A 274 22.19 15.33 27.27
N LEU A 275 21.64 15.04 28.45
CA LEU A 275 22.39 14.60 29.62
C LEU A 275 21.85 13.32 30.25
N LEU A 276 22.75 12.46 30.72
CA LEU A 276 22.36 11.32 31.55
C LEU A 276 21.79 11.73 32.92
N ASN A 277 22.29 12.82 33.50
CA ASN A 277 21.97 13.27 34.84
C ASN A 277 21.41 14.68 34.84
N GLU A 278 20.49 14.94 35.78
CA GLU A 278 19.97 16.29 36.01
C GLU A 278 21.09 17.21 36.56
N PRO A 279 21.20 18.45 36.06
CA PRO A 279 22.10 19.44 36.62
C PRO A 279 21.64 19.87 38.02
N GLU A 280 22.59 20.12 38.93
CA GLU A 280 22.29 20.66 40.26
C GLU A 280 21.82 22.13 40.22
N GLN A 281 22.08 22.81 39.10
CA GLN A 281 21.71 24.21 38.86
C GLN A 281 20.62 24.33 37.80
N ASN A 282 19.87 25.43 37.84
CA ASN A 282 18.86 25.73 36.82
C ASN A 282 19.53 26.09 35.49
N VAL A 283 19.22 25.34 34.44
CA VAL A 283 19.68 25.58 33.07
C VAL A 283 18.56 26.25 32.28
N THR A 284 18.85 27.37 31.62
CA THR A 284 17.83 28.14 30.85
C THR A 284 17.76 27.74 29.37
N ALA A 285 18.79 27.09 28.85
CA ALA A 285 18.79 26.58 27.48
C ALA A 285 17.95 25.30 27.37
N PRO A 286 17.45 24.95 26.17
CA PRO A 286 16.78 23.68 25.95
C PRO A 286 17.62 22.49 26.41
N ILE A 287 17.02 21.58 27.16
CA ILE A 287 17.75 20.50 27.82
C ILE A 287 16.90 19.23 27.95
N VAL A 288 17.50 18.08 27.63
CA VAL A 288 16.97 16.73 27.88
C VAL A 288 17.85 16.07 28.93
N VAL A 289 17.28 15.58 30.02
CA VAL A 289 18.00 14.94 31.14
C VAL A 289 17.42 13.55 31.44
N ASN A 290 18.09 12.77 32.29
CA ASN A 290 17.67 11.41 32.65
C ASN A 290 17.47 10.50 31.44
N THR A 291 18.42 10.52 30.51
CA THR A 291 18.26 9.84 29.22
C THR A 291 18.10 8.33 29.34
N THR A 292 17.17 7.77 28.57
CA THR A 292 16.86 6.35 28.48
C THR A 292 16.77 5.91 27.01
N LEU A 293 17.14 4.66 26.75
CA LEU A 293 16.88 3.94 25.50
C LEU A 293 16.01 2.74 25.85
N ASP A 294 14.80 2.65 25.29
CA ASP A 294 13.82 1.60 25.59
C ASP A 294 13.56 1.45 27.11
N GLY A 295 13.43 2.57 27.82
CA GLY A 295 13.24 2.62 29.27
C GLY A 295 14.49 2.28 30.12
N VAL A 296 15.62 1.94 29.50
CA VAL A 296 16.89 1.67 30.18
C VAL A 296 17.74 2.93 30.21
N ARG A 297 18.12 3.37 31.42
CA ARG A 297 18.98 4.53 31.62
C ARG A 297 20.30 4.37 30.87
N THR A 298 20.55 5.26 29.90
CA THR A 298 21.61 5.10 28.90
C THR A 298 22.34 6.42 28.69
N SER A 299 23.67 6.38 28.76
CA SER A 299 24.54 7.54 28.51
C SER A 299 24.42 8.02 27.05
N PRO A 300 24.26 9.33 26.81
CA PRO A 300 24.32 9.91 25.46
C PRO A 300 25.62 9.59 24.71
N LEU A 301 26.73 9.40 25.44
CA LEU A 301 28.04 9.07 24.88
C LEU A 301 28.09 7.70 24.20
N ASN A 302 27.14 6.82 24.50
CA ASN A 302 27.06 5.49 23.89
C ASN A 302 26.16 5.45 22.64
N VAL A 303 25.41 6.52 22.37
CA VAL A 303 24.38 6.56 21.31
C VAL A 303 24.77 7.55 20.22
N PHE A 304 25.14 8.77 20.61
CA PHE A 304 25.42 9.88 19.69
C PHE A 304 26.90 10.03 19.37
N ASN A 305 27.22 10.50 18.17
CA ASN A 305 28.59 10.83 17.79
C ASN A 305 28.81 12.35 17.64
N GLU A 306 30.08 12.73 17.70
CA GLU A 306 30.52 14.12 17.51
C GLU A 306 30.27 14.60 16.07
N ASN A 307 29.68 15.79 15.93
CA ASN A 307 29.31 16.46 14.68
C ASN A 307 28.15 15.86 13.89
N ASP A 308 27.45 14.87 14.44
CA ASP A 308 26.23 14.34 13.84
C ASP A 308 25.08 15.36 13.95
N MET A 309 24.13 15.33 13.01
CA MET A 309 22.94 16.18 13.04
C MET A 309 21.97 15.74 14.14
N GLY A 310 21.84 16.57 15.17
CA GLY A 310 20.98 16.37 16.31
C GLY A 310 19.67 17.14 16.25
N ILE A 311 18.60 16.52 16.75
CA ILE A 311 17.28 17.15 16.87
C ILE A 311 16.71 16.84 18.24
N LEU A 312 16.40 17.86 19.03
CA LEU A 312 15.69 17.69 20.30
C LEU A 312 14.24 18.03 20.09
N VAL A 313 13.36 17.13 20.51
CA VAL A 313 11.91 17.25 20.42
C VAL A 313 11.35 17.29 21.82
N PHE A 314 10.54 18.30 22.10
CA PHE A 314 10.02 18.61 23.43
C PHE A 314 8.51 18.57 23.42
N GLU A 315 7.98 17.71 24.28
CA GLU A 315 6.58 17.40 24.35
C GLU A 315 5.74 18.54 24.95
N ASN A 316 6.20 19.23 26.00
CA ASN A 316 5.50 20.42 26.52
C ASN A 316 6.43 21.62 26.59
N VAL A 317 6.48 22.38 25.51
CA VAL A 317 7.06 23.72 25.54
C VAL A 317 5.97 24.77 25.61
N SER A 318 6.08 25.64 26.61
CA SER A 318 5.31 26.88 26.65
C SER A 318 5.73 27.75 25.45
N GLY A 319 4.94 27.69 24.38
CA GLY A 319 5.17 28.45 23.15
C GLY A 319 5.39 27.64 21.87
N ALA A 320 5.38 26.31 21.90
CA ALA A 320 5.31 25.54 20.67
C ALA A 320 4.47 24.25 20.81
N SER A 321 3.56 24.09 19.86
CA SER A 321 2.71 22.93 19.67
C SER A 321 3.55 21.66 19.53
N GLY A 322 3.23 20.61 20.29
CA GLY A 322 3.86 19.31 20.08
C GLY A 322 3.91 18.31 21.24
N GLY A 323 3.00 18.41 22.22
CA GLY A 323 2.45 17.34 23.05
C GLY A 323 3.32 16.55 24.03
N ALA A 324 3.02 16.59 25.34
CA ALA A 324 2.56 15.42 26.10
C ALA A 324 1.90 15.80 27.42
N GLY A 325 0.59 15.87 27.39
CA GLY A 325 -0.27 15.92 28.56
C GLY A 325 -1.70 15.94 28.07
N THR A 326 -2.15 14.76 27.63
CA THR A 326 -3.21 14.47 26.64
C THR A 326 -2.68 14.47 25.20
N THR A 327 -2.82 13.34 24.51
CA THR A 327 -2.41 13.11 23.11
C THR A 327 -3.24 14.02 22.21
N TRP A 328 -2.78 15.26 22.01
CA TRP A 328 -3.49 16.23 21.17
C TRP A 328 -3.10 16.02 19.70
N CYS A 329 -3.87 15.21 18.98
CA CYS A 329 -3.55 14.72 17.64
C CYS A 329 -3.83 15.74 16.51
N SER A 330 -4.44 16.90 16.80
CA SER A 330 -4.88 17.87 15.79
C SER A 330 -4.31 19.28 16.01
N LEU A 331 -4.20 20.07 14.93
CA LEU A 331 -3.89 21.49 15.05
C LEU A 331 -5.04 22.31 15.68
N LEU A 332 -6.26 21.78 15.64
CA LEU A 332 -7.48 22.41 16.12
C LEU A 332 -7.50 22.63 17.64
N GLY A 333 -8.10 23.74 18.06
CA GLY A 333 -8.05 24.29 19.42
C GLY A 333 -8.92 23.57 20.46
N TYR A 334 -9.85 22.70 20.06
CA TYR A 334 -10.75 22.00 20.98
C TYR A 334 -10.94 20.54 20.57
N ARG A 335 -11.26 19.69 21.56
CA ARG A 335 -11.56 18.26 21.38
C ARG A 335 -12.71 17.84 22.27
N VAL A 336 -13.56 16.97 21.73
CA VAL A 336 -14.52 16.17 22.49
C VAL A 336 -14.22 14.70 22.23
N ASN A 337 -14.09 13.90 23.30
CA ASN A 337 -13.94 12.46 23.17
C ASN A 337 -15.32 11.82 23.07
N LEU A 338 -15.56 11.07 21.99
CA LEU A 338 -16.82 10.39 21.76
C LEU A 338 -16.63 8.89 21.93
N THR A 339 -17.47 8.27 22.77
CA THR A 339 -17.55 6.82 22.86
C THR A 339 -18.77 6.35 22.08
N ILE A 340 -18.51 5.69 20.96
CA ILE A 340 -19.47 5.15 20.00
C ILE A 340 -19.73 3.69 20.35
N GLN A 341 -20.97 3.35 20.67
CA GLN A 341 -21.39 1.97 20.92
C GLN A 341 -22.04 1.38 19.67
N ASN A 342 -21.59 0.19 19.26
CA ASN A 342 -22.29 -0.63 18.29
C ASN A 342 -23.37 -1.47 18.99
N ASN A 343 -24.65 -1.19 18.72
CA ASN A 343 -25.81 -1.93 19.21
C ASN A 343 -26.53 -2.67 18.08
N VAL A 344 -25.91 -2.78 16.90
CA VAL A 344 -26.53 -3.37 15.71
C VAL A 344 -26.61 -4.89 15.81
N GLY A 345 -25.81 -5.50 16.69
CA GLY A 345 -25.75 -6.94 16.93
C GLY A 345 -24.89 -7.72 15.91
N VAL A 346 -24.10 -7.02 15.09
CA VAL A 346 -23.15 -7.59 14.13
C VAL A 346 -21.86 -6.76 14.09
N ASP A 347 -20.76 -7.37 13.62
CA ASP A 347 -19.51 -6.66 13.39
C ASP A 347 -19.65 -5.66 12.25
N LEU A 348 -19.35 -4.39 12.51
CA LEU A 348 -19.23 -3.34 11.51
C LEU A 348 -17.77 -3.30 11.09
N THR A 349 -17.39 -4.03 10.04
CA THR A 349 -16.01 -4.06 9.54
C THR A 349 -15.89 -3.13 8.34
N ASP A 350 -14.94 -2.19 8.40
CA ASP A 350 -14.67 -1.23 7.32
C ASP A 350 -15.96 -0.54 6.84
N TYR A 351 -16.66 0.07 7.79
CA TYR A 351 -18.06 0.45 7.65
C TYR A 351 -18.25 1.97 7.70
N GLN A 352 -19.22 2.49 6.94
CA GLN A 352 -19.59 3.91 6.96
C GLN A 352 -20.53 4.20 8.13
N ILE A 353 -20.02 4.92 9.14
CA ILE A 353 -20.73 5.21 10.39
C ILE A 353 -21.14 6.69 10.42
N PRO A 354 -22.44 6.99 10.55
CA PRO A 354 -22.91 8.37 10.71
C PRO A 354 -22.78 8.84 12.17
N ILE A 355 -22.26 10.05 12.33
CA ILE A 355 -22.16 10.78 13.59
C ILE A 355 -23.07 12.00 13.49
N LEU A 356 -24.24 11.93 14.13
CA LEU A 356 -25.08 13.12 14.31
C LEU A 356 -24.69 13.86 15.59
N ILE A 357 -24.22 15.09 15.41
CA ILE A 357 -24.04 16.08 16.47
C ILE A 357 -25.36 16.83 16.64
N SER A 358 -26.14 16.46 17.66
CA SER A 358 -27.45 17.08 17.96
C SER A 358 -27.94 16.70 19.36
N ALA A 359 -28.89 17.47 19.90
CA ALA A 359 -29.53 17.18 21.18
C ALA A 359 -30.28 15.84 21.18
N SER A 360 -30.77 15.36 20.04
CA SER A 360 -31.39 14.04 19.89
C SER A 360 -30.42 12.88 20.20
N LYS A 361 -29.11 13.14 20.12
CA LYS A 361 -28.03 12.19 20.41
C LYS A 361 -27.39 12.37 21.78
N GLY A 362 -28.06 13.10 22.67
CA GLY A 362 -27.62 13.31 24.05
C GLY A 362 -26.51 14.36 24.20
N PHE A 363 -26.19 15.11 23.13
CA PHE A 363 -25.36 16.31 23.26
C PHE A 363 -26.15 17.37 24.05
N THR A 364 -25.53 17.97 25.06
CA THR A 364 -26.17 19.05 25.82
C THR A 364 -26.22 20.32 24.99
N THR A 365 -27.23 21.18 25.19
CA THR A 365 -27.32 22.48 24.51
C THR A 365 -26.06 23.32 24.68
N GLN A 366 -25.40 23.24 25.85
CA GLN A 366 -24.15 23.95 26.11
C GLN A 366 -22.97 23.41 25.30
N LEU A 367 -22.91 22.09 25.08
CA LEU A 367 -21.86 21.49 24.25
C LEU A 367 -22.05 21.82 22.77
N LEU A 368 -23.30 21.81 22.30
CA LEU A 368 -23.64 22.18 20.93
C LEU A 368 -23.29 23.65 20.65
N ASP A 369 -23.79 24.58 21.45
CA ASP A 369 -23.43 26.01 21.38
C ASP A 369 -21.91 26.18 21.36
N PHE A 370 -21.17 25.48 22.24
CA PHE A 370 -19.72 25.55 22.25
C PHE A 370 -19.07 25.05 20.95
N ILE A 371 -19.45 23.87 20.44
CA ILE A 371 -18.90 23.31 19.19
C ILE A 371 -19.15 24.26 18.03
N PHE A 372 -20.39 24.71 17.83
CA PHE A 372 -20.76 25.51 16.66
C PHE A 372 -20.22 26.94 16.73
N THR A 373 -20.07 27.54 17.91
CA THR A 373 -19.48 28.88 18.07
C THR A 373 -17.96 28.91 17.95
N HIS A 374 -17.28 27.79 18.20
CA HIS A 374 -15.81 27.68 18.17
C HIS A 374 -15.25 26.96 16.94
N THR A 375 -16.10 26.57 15.98
CA THR A 375 -15.67 25.92 14.74
C THR A 375 -15.74 26.88 13.56
N ASN A 376 -14.60 27.15 12.93
CA ASN A 376 -14.55 27.95 11.71
C ASN A 376 -15.25 27.18 10.59
N ASN A 377 -16.16 27.85 9.90
CA ASN A 377 -17.02 27.25 8.90
C ASN A 377 -17.35 28.25 7.77
N THR A 378 -17.87 27.74 6.65
CA THR A 378 -18.21 28.54 5.46
C THR A 378 -19.72 28.76 5.29
N TYR A 379 -20.50 28.69 6.38
CA TYR A 379 -21.96 28.72 6.29
C TYR A 379 -22.46 29.98 5.60
N SER A 380 -23.21 29.80 4.52
CA SER A 380 -23.81 30.88 3.72
C SER A 380 -25.31 30.69 3.49
N GLY A 381 -25.98 29.92 4.36
CA GLY A 381 -27.43 29.67 4.31
C GLY A 381 -27.84 28.26 3.86
N ASP A 382 -26.93 27.47 3.28
CA ASP A 382 -27.17 26.05 2.98
C ASP A 382 -26.23 25.16 3.84
N PRO A 383 -26.76 24.46 4.85
CA PRO A 383 -25.98 23.55 5.70
C PRO A 383 -25.23 22.46 4.94
N TYR A 384 -25.80 21.99 3.83
CA TYR A 384 -25.23 20.91 3.03
C TYR A 384 -24.05 21.38 2.16
N ASN A 385 -23.90 22.68 1.94
CA ASN A 385 -22.76 23.29 1.26
C ASN A 385 -21.78 23.97 2.25
N THR A 386 -21.88 23.62 3.53
CA THR A 386 -21.03 24.19 4.57
C THR A 386 -19.84 23.30 4.87
N ASN A 387 -18.65 23.89 4.81
CA ASN A 387 -17.40 23.30 5.27
C ASN A 387 -17.17 23.65 6.73
N ALA A 388 -16.51 22.77 7.49
CA ALA A 388 -16.15 23.03 8.87
C ALA A 388 -14.69 22.61 9.15
N SER A 389 -14.06 23.29 10.11
CA SER A 389 -12.68 23.04 10.53
C SER A 389 -12.67 21.96 11.61
N ILE A 390 -12.76 20.69 11.18
CA ILE A 390 -12.83 19.53 12.06
C ILE A 390 -11.79 18.47 11.68
N ALA A 391 -11.47 17.58 12.63
CA ALA A 391 -10.69 16.37 12.38
C ALA A 391 -11.13 15.24 13.33
N VAL A 392 -10.99 14.00 12.89
CA VAL A 392 -11.36 12.82 13.68
C VAL A 392 -10.16 11.88 13.78
N TYR A 393 -9.84 11.46 14.99
CA TYR A 393 -8.76 10.50 15.27
C TYR A 393 -9.26 9.36 16.14
N ASP A 394 -8.58 8.21 16.08
CA ASP A 394 -8.67 7.21 17.13
C ASP A 394 -7.84 7.62 18.36
N VAL A 395 -7.93 6.83 19.44
CA VAL A 395 -7.18 7.08 20.68
C VAL A 395 -5.65 7.00 20.55
N ASN A 396 -5.14 6.50 19.42
CA ASN A 396 -3.71 6.35 19.13
C ASN A 396 -3.21 7.40 18.12
N CYS A 397 -3.99 8.47 17.87
CA CYS A 397 -3.70 9.49 16.86
C CYS A 397 -3.65 8.97 15.41
N ASN A 398 -4.30 7.86 15.09
CA ASN A 398 -4.54 7.50 13.69
C ASN A 398 -5.71 8.32 13.15
N PRO A 399 -5.57 9.03 12.02
CA PRO A 399 -6.66 9.80 11.43
C PRO A 399 -7.76 8.86 10.94
N ILE A 400 -9.00 9.18 11.27
CA ILE A 400 -10.19 8.49 10.77
C ILE A 400 -10.74 9.35 9.61
N PRO A 401 -10.87 8.81 8.39
CA PRO A 401 -11.42 9.56 7.27
C PRO A 401 -12.86 9.96 7.57
N PHE A 402 -13.24 11.18 7.17
CA PHE A 402 -14.56 11.71 7.38
C PHE A 402 -15.09 12.46 6.15
N TRP A 403 -16.42 12.61 6.10
CA TRP A 403 -17.12 13.50 5.18
C TRP A 403 -18.29 14.19 5.88
N ILE A 404 -18.45 15.49 5.68
CA ILE A 404 -19.51 16.31 6.28
C ILE A 404 -20.70 16.38 5.33
N GLU A 405 -21.78 15.68 5.65
CA GLU A 405 -23.01 15.77 4.87
C GLU A 405 -23.65 17.15 5.03
N TYR A 406 -23.89 17.56 6.27
CA TYR A 406 -24.31 18.93 6.57
C TYR A 406 -23.72 19.44 7.88
N TRP A 407 -23.59 20.76 7.95
CA TRP A 407 -23.18 21.50 9.13
C TRP A 407 -24.02 22.77 9.23
N ASP A 408 -24.99 22.80 10.16
CA ASP A 408 -25.88 23.94 10.39
C ASP A 408 -25.56 24.62 11.72
N PRO A 409 -24.87 25.79 11.71
CA PRO A 409 -24.63 26.56 12.92
C PRO A 409 -25.88 27.30 13.44
N THR A 410 -26.96 27.39 12.66
CA THR A 410 -28.21 28.06 13.08
C THR A 410 -29.07 27.16 13.96
N THR A 411 -29.17 25.88 13.59
CA THR A 411 -29.89 24.86 14.38
C THR A 411 -28.97 24.09 15.32
N GLU A 412 -27.65 24.34 15.26
CA GLU A 412 -26.59 23.64 15.99
C GLU A 412 -26.64 22.12 15.76
N THR A 413 -26.75 21.73 14.49
CA THR A 413 -26.80 20.31 14.09
C THR A 413 -25.86 20.02 12.94
N ALA A 414 -25.17 18.87 13.01
CA ALA A 414 -24.29 18.40 11.93
C ALA A 414 -24.37 16.88 11.79
N LEU A 415 -24.25 16.39 10.56
CA LEU A 415 -24.12 14.97 10.24
C LEU A 415 -22.80 14.72 9.53
N ILE A 416 -21.97 13.89 10.15
CA ILE A 416 -20.61 13.57 9.69
C ILE A 416 -20.49 12.06 9.52
N TRP A 417 -20.02 11.60 8.37
CA TRP A 417 -19.75 10.20 8.12
C TRP A 417 -18.28 9.88 8.34
N ILE A 418 -17.99 8.75 8.98
CA ILE A 418 -16.63 8.23 9.14
C ILE A 418 -16.53 6.78 8.63
N ARG A 419 -15.33 6.31 8.28
CA ARG A 419 -15.09 4.90 7.91
C ARG A 419 -14.15 4.23 8.91
N THR A 420 -14.66 3.21 9.61
CA THR A 420 -13.91 2.49 10.67
C THR A 420 -14.54 1.14 10.98
N SER A 421 -13.95 0.39 11.92
CA SER A 421 -14.44 -0.93 12.35
C SER A 421 -14.85 -0.93 13.83
N ILE A 422 -16.02 -1.51 14.13
CA ILE A 422 -16.53 -1.72 15.50
C ILE A 422 -17.15 -3.12 15.60
N SER A 423 -16.59 -3.99 16.45
CA SER A 423 -17.17 -5.33 16.69
C SER A 423 -18.57 -5.24 17.30
N ALA A 424 -19.38 -6.29 17.11
CA ALA A 424 -20.72 -6.41 17.68
C ALA A 424 -20.69 -6.14 19.19
N ASP A 425 -21.65 -5.34 19.67
CA ASP A 425 -21.83 -4.99 21.09
C ASP A 425 -20.60 -4.33 21.75
N SER A 426 -19.63 -3.85 20.96
CA SER A 426 -18.41 -3.20 21.45
C SER A 426 -18.45 -1.67 21.30
N GLN A 427 -17.47 -1.01 21.93
CA GLN A 427 -17.31 0.44 21.90
C GLN A 427 -16.06 0.86 21.14
N LEU A 428 -16.18 1.90 20.33
CA LEU A 428 -15.08 2.63 19.74
C LEU A 428 -14.96 3.99 20.43
N LYS A 429 -13.75 4.35 20.83
CA LYS A 429 -13.44 5.70 21.30
C LYS A 429 -12.80 6.47 20.15
N ILE A 430 -13.35 7.63 19.85
CA ILE A 430 -12.79 8.57 18.90
C ILE A 430 -12.57 9.92 19.57
N GLU A 431 -11.64 10.67 19.00
CA GLU A 431 -11.30 12.03 19.37
C GLU A 431 -11.79 12.97 18.27
N PHE A 432 -12.84 13.76 18.57
CA PHE A 432 -13.42 14.72 17.64
C PHE A 432 -12.85 16.11 17.92
N TYR A 433 -12.03 16.61 17.00
CA TYR A 433 -11.38 17.92 17.10
C TYR A 433 -12.11 18.96 16.26
N PHE A 434 -12.17 20.19 16.76
CA PHE A 434 -12.80 21.34 16.10
C PHE A 434 -12.15 22.65 16.56
N GLY A 435 -12.26 23.71 15.76
CA GLY A 435 -11.55 24.96 16.05
C GLY A 435 -11.52 25.94 14.87
N ASN A 436 -10.61 26.91 14.94
CA ASN A 436 -10.45 27.97 13.94
C ASN A 436 -9.06 27.96 13.27
N GLU A 437 -8.23 26.96 13.60
CA GLU A 437 -6.80 26.94 13.27
C GLU A 437 -6.47 26.38 11.89
N ILE A 438 -7.42 25.70 11.24
CA ILE A 438 -7.27 25.15 9.89
C ILE A 438 -8.33 25.73 8.95
N THR A 439 -8.14 25.52 7.65
CA THR A 439 -9.15 25.91 6.65
C THR A 439 -10.34 24.92 6.71
N PRO A 440 -11.59 25.41 6.71
CA PRO A 440 -12.76 24.53 6.70
C PRO A 440 -12.79 23.63 5.46
N THR A 441 -13.14 22.36 5.63
CA THR A 441 -13.27 21.38 4.54
C THR A 441 -14.54 20.55 4.67
N LYS A 442 -14.99 19.90 3.58
CA LYS A 442 -15.99 18.83 3.60
C LYS A 442 -15.43 17.48 4.07
N GLY A 443 -14.10 17.33 4.12
CA GLY A 443 -13.45 16.02 4.24
C GLY A 443 -13.34 15.34 2.87
N ASN A 444 -13.20 14.01 2.86
CA ASN A 444 -13.05 13.23 1.62
C ASN A 444 -14.04 12.05 1.60
N GLY A 445 -15.13 12.21 0.85
CA GLY A 445 -16.16 11.18 0.72
C GLY A 445 -15.67 9.91 0.02
N ASP A 446 -14.70 10.00 -0.91
CA ASP A 446 -14.09 8.83 -1.57
C ASP A 446 -13.30 7.94 -0.60
N SER A 447 -12.80 8.52 0.51
CA SER A 447 -12.15 7.74 1.58
C SER A 447 -13.15 7.12 2.56
N VAL A 448 -14.43 7.50 2.49
CA VAL A 448 -15.48 7.04 3.41
C VAL A 448 -16.37 5.99 2.76
N PHE A 449 -16.96 6.29 1.62
CA PHE A 449 -17.99 5.46 0.99
C PHE A 449 -17.42 4.42 0.01
N GLU A 450 -18.24 3.43 -0.37
CA GLU A 450 -17.86 2.46 -1.42
C GLU A 450 -17.86 3.11 -2.82
N PHE A 451 -18.74 4.11 -2.99
CA PHE A 451 -18.75 5.02 -4.11
C PHE A 451 -19.22 6.38 -3.62
N PHE A 452 -18.63 7.46 -4.13
CA PHE A 452 -18.97 8.82 -3.75
C PHE A 452 -18.82 9.77 -4.94
N ASP A 453 -19.70 10.74 -5.07
CA ASP A 453 -19.50 11.91 -5.92
C ASP A 453 -20.27 13.11 -5.35
N ASP A 454 -19.58 14.23 -5.16
CA ASP A 454 -20.15 15.54 -4.79
C ASP A 454 -20.06 16.55 -5.94
N PHE A 455 -19.75 16.06 -7.15
CA PHE A 455 -19.60 16.84 -8.37
C PHE A 455 -18.71 18.07 -8.22
N SER A 456 -17.76 18.05 -7.28
CA SER A 456 -16.72 19.08 -7.14
C SER A 456 -15.63 18.93 -8.22
N GLN A 457 -15.47 17.72 -8.76
CA GLN A 457 -14.63 17.36 -9.89
C GLN A 457 -15.48 17.01 -11.11
N SER A 458 -14.90 17.00 -12.31
CA SER A 458 -15.66 16.70 -13.54
C SER A 458 -16.40 15.37 -13.46
N TRP A 459 -17.71 15.38 -13.72
CA TRP A 459 -18.58 14.19 -13.68
C TRP A 459 -18.06 13.07 -14.59
N SER A 460 -17.38 13.40 -15.69
CA SER A 460 -16.84 12.39 -16.62
C SER A 460 -15.69 11.56 -16.04
N ASN A 461 -15.22 11.87 -14.83
CA ASN A 461 -14.23 11.07 -14.12
C ASN A 461 -14.83 9.79 -13.52
N LYS A 462 -16.13 9.82 -13.18
CA LYS A 462 -16.84 8.73 -12.48
C LYS A 462 -18.05 8.21 -13.26
N TRP A 463 -18.55 8.98 -14.23
CA TRP A 463 -19.77 8.68 -14.97
C TRP A 463 -19.56 8.65 -16.48
N VAL A 464 -20.35 7.80 -17.16
CA VAL A 464 -20.47 7.72 -18.60
C VAL A 464 -21.90 8.06 -19.03
N ALA A 465 -22.02 8.82 -20.11
CA ALA A 465 -23.33 9.15 -20.70
C ALA A 465 -23.93 7.93 -21.40
N ILE A 466 -25.18 7.62 -21.07
CA ILE A 466 -25.91 6.47 -21.64
C ILE A 466 -26.85 6.92 -22.76
N THR A 467 -27.64 7.96 -22.51
CA THR A 467 -28.54 8.52 -23.51
C THR A 467 -27.81 9.57 -24.36
N GLY A 468 -27.42 9.22 -25.57
CA GLY A 468 -26.74 10.15 -26.50
C GLY A 468 -27.62 11.36 -26.86
N ASN A 469 -27.03 12.56 -26.87
CA ASN A 469 -27.63 13.88 -27.14
C ASN A 469 -28.34 14.61 -25.97
N GLN A 470 -28.24 14.14 -24.73
CA GLN A 470 -28.65 14.96 -23.58
C GLN A 470 -27.53 15.93 -23.17
N PRO A 471 -27.78 17.24 -23.05
CA PRO A 471 -26.79 18.16 -22.49
C PRO A 471 -26.80 18.02 -20.96
N TYR A 472 -25.60 18.00 -20.38
CA TYR A 472 -25.36 17.97 -18.95
C TYR A 472 -24.67 19.28 -18.55
N SER A 473 -25.04 19.83 -17.40
CA SER A 473 -24.41 21.05 -16.86
C SER A 473 -23.86 20.75 -15.49
N GLN A 474 -22.59 21.08 -15.25
CA GLN A 474 -21.99 20.96 -13.93
C GLN A 474 -21.44 22.32 -13.50
N THR A 475 -21.84 22.80 -12.33
CA THR A 475 -21.42 24.11 -11.81
C THR A 475 -21.53 24.10 -10.30
N ASN A 476 -20.54 24.67 -9.61
CA ASN A 476 -20.52 24.84 -8.14
C ASN A 476 -20.75 23.56 -7.31
N GLY A 477 -20.25 22.40 -7.75
CA GLY A 477 -20.48 21.14 -7.01
C GLY A 477 -21.83 20.48 -7.31
N GLU A 478 -22.55 20.96 -8.31
CA GLU A 478 -23.85 20.40 -8.69
C GLU A 478 -23.82 19.88 -10.11
N LEU A 479 -24.55 18.79 -10.38
CA LEU A 479 -24.76 18.22 -11.70
C LEU A 479 -26.24 18.25 -12.07
N THR A 480 -26.57 18.99 -13.13
CA THR A 480 -27.90 19.04 -13.71
C THR A 480 -28.00 18.15 -14.94
N ILE A 481 -28.97 17.24 -14.93
CA ILE A 481 -29.38 16.44 -16.09
C ILE A 481 -30.67 17.01 -16.68
N ASN A 482 -30.73 17.03 -18.02
CA ASN A 482 -31.95 17.41 -18.71
C ASN A 482 -33.05 16.35 -18.57
N GLY A 483 -34.30 16.81 -18.55
CA GLY A 483 -35.47 15.93 -18.61
C GLY A 483 -35.65 15.23 -19.95
N GLY A 484 -36.72 14.45 -20.02
CA GLY A 484 -37.11 13.66 -21.19
C GLY A 484 -37.97 12.48 -20.79
N ASN A 485 -38.42 11.73 -21.80
CA ASN A 485 -39.15 10.47 -21.59
C ASN A 485 -38.14 9.33 -21.50
N SER A 486 -38.23 8.55 -20.43
CA SER A 486 -37.53 7.31 -20.22
C SER A 486 -36.00 7.45 -20.31
N VAL A 487 -35.43 8.39 -19.54
CA VAL A 487 -33.99 8.74 -19.62
C VAL A 487 -33.18 8.07 -18.51
N LEU A 488 -32.33 7.11 -18.89
CA LEU A 488 -31.14 6.73 -18.12
C LEU A 488 -30.01 7.68 -18.55
N ALA A 489 -29.76 8.73 -17.76
CA ALA A 489 -28.93 9.85 -18.19
C ALA A 489 -27.44 9.49 -18.16
N LEU A 490 -26.95 9.15 -16.97
CA LEU A 490 -25.57 8.78 -16.69
C LEU A 490 -25.52 7.47 -15.94
N ARG A 491 -24.42 6.73 -16.10
CA ARG A 491 -24.10 5.51 -15.35
C ARG A 491 -22.68 5.61 -14.81
N THR A 492 -22.39 4.96 -13.68
CA THR A 492 -21.00 4.79 -13.24
C THR A 492 -20.12 4.19 -14.36
N GLN A 493 -18.90 4.71 -14.48
CA GLN A 493 -17.96 4.34 -15.56
C GLN A 493 -17.44 2.90 -15.40
N VAL A 494 -17.28 2.46 -14.16
CA VAL A 494 -16.85 1.12 -13.77
C VAL A 494 -17.96 0.43 -12.98
N SER A 495 -17.97 -0.90 -13.00
CA SER A 495 -18.83 -1.66 -12.10
C SER A 495 -18.41 -1.40 -10.65
N LEU A 496 -19.39 -1.19 -9.77
CA LEU A 496 -19.21 -0.96 -8.34
C LEU A 496 -18.90 -2.28 -7.60
N ASN A 497 -19.36 -3.42 -8.12
CA ASN A 497 -19.11 -4.76 -7.58
C ASN A 497 -19.45 -4.88 -6.07
N ILE A 498 -20.58 -4.30 -5.65
CA ILE A 498 -20.99 -4.26 -4.23
C ILE A 498 -21.87 -5.47 -3.90
N TYR A 499 -21.45 -6.25 -2.90
CA TYR A 499 -22.14 -7.45 -2.42
C TYR A 499 -22.92 -7.19 -1.12
N ASN A 500 -23.87 -8.08 -0.81
CA ASN A 500 -24.75 -8.02 0.34
C ASN A 500 -25.68 -6.78 0.31
N GLY A 501 -26.12 -6.31 1.49
CA GLY A 501 -26.96 -5.13 1.59
C GLY A 501 -26.18 -3.83 1.37
N PHE A 502 -26.81 -2.85 0.76
CA PHE A 502 -26.26 -1.51 0.56
C PHE A 502 -27.36 -0.46 0.56
N ALA A 503 -26.98 0.80 0.71
CA ALA A 503 -27.86 1.94 0.55
C ALA A 503 -27.18 3.01 -0.32
N VAL A 504 -27.98 3.67 -1.15
CA VAL A 504 -27.55 4.82 -1.95
C VAL A 504 -28.22 6.07 -1.40
N ARG A 505 -27.41 6.97 -0.88
CA ARG A 505 -27.84 8.24 -0.30
C ARG A 505 -27.46 9.37 -1.25
N PHE A 506 -28.41 10.22 -1.61
CA PHE A 506 -28.17 11.28 -2.58
C PHE A 506 -29.05 12.49 -2.31
N ARG A 507 -28.61 13.67 -2.75
CA ARG A 507 -29.39 14.92 -2.60
C ARG A 507 -29.73 15.47 -3.98
N MET A 508 -31.01 15.75 -4.20
CA MET A 508 -31.50 16.26 -5.50
C MET A 508 -32.65 17.25 -5.37
N LYS A 509 -32.87 18.03 -6.42
CA LYS A 509 -34.03 18.92 -6.61
C LYS A 509 -34.44 19.01 -8.08
N GLY A 510 -35.65 19.48 -8.32
CA GLY A 510 -36.10 19.93 -9.64
C GLY A 510 -35.68 21.38 -9.94
N ASP A 511 -35.54 21.72 -11.22
CA ASP A 511 -35.28 23.11 -11.66
C ASP A 511 -36.55 23.99 -11.63
N GLY A 512 -37.72 23.42 -11.37
CA GLY A 512 -39.00 24.10 -11.24
C GLY A 512 -40.07 23.14 -10.74
N ASP A 513 -41.15 23.69 -10.17
CA ASP A 513 -42.33 22.92 -9.74
C ASP A 513 -43.20 22.52 -10.94
N TYR A 514 -42.63 21.72 -11.84
CA TYR A 514 -43.35 21.17 -12.98
C TYR A 514 -44.13 19.93 -12.54
N SER A 515 -45.33 19.73 -13.10
CA SER A 515 -46.00 18.42 -13.06
C SER A 515 -45.07 17.36 -13.65
N ASP A 516 -45.03 16.13 -13.10
CA ASP A 516 -44.44 14.97 -13.78
C ASP A 516 -42.91 15.15 -13.99
N TRP A 517 -42.18 15.04 -12.88
CA TRP A 517 -40.73 15.25 -12.72
C TRP A 517 -39.96 13.92 -12.72
N ASP A 518 -40.43 12.93 -11.95
CA ASP A 518 -39.99 11.53 -11.96
C ASP A 518 -38.47 11.33 -12.06
N ALA A 519 -37.74 12.01 -11.18
CA ALA A 519 -36.28 11.99 -11.16
C ALA A 519 -35.73 11.17 -9.99
N GLY A 520 -34.54 10.63 -10.14
CA GLY A 520 -33.88 9.90 -9.05
C GLY A 520 -32.71 9.06 -9.51
N ILE A 521 -32.63 7.81 -9.04
CA ILE A 521 -31.53 6.91 -9.37
C ILE A 521 -32.01 5.56 -9.91
N GLY A 522 -31.12 4.84 -10.58
CA GLY A 522 -31.32 3.47 -11.01
C GLY A 522 -30.18 2.55 -10.60
N LEU A 523 -30.49 1.30 -10.29
CA LEU A 523 -29.53 0.31 -9.80
C LEU A 523 -29.58 -0.93 -10.67
N GLU A 524 -28.49 -1.21 -11.36
CA GLU A 524 -28.33 -2.38 -12.22
C GLU A 524 -27.66 -3.52 -11.45
N ASP A 525 -28.34 -4.67 -11.47
CA ASP A 525 -27.89 -5.91 -10.89
C ASP A 525 -27.02 -6.73 -11.87
N SER A 526 -26.43 -7.84 -11.41
CA SER A 526 -25.52 -8.64 -12.23
C SER A 526 -26.18 -9.40 -13.40
N ASP A 527 -27.51 -9.46 -13.43
CA ASP A 527 -28.30 -9.99 -14.57
C ASP A 527 -28.67 -8.88 -15.57
N GLY A 528 -28.31 -7.62 -15.29
CA GLY A 528 -28.60 -6.45 -16.12
C GLY A 528 -29.99 -5.85 -15.89
N ASN A 529 -30.69 -6.25 -14.82
CA ASN A 529 -31.99 -5.66 -14.47
C ASN A 529 -31.78 -4.35 -13.72
N ILE A 530 -32.54 -3.31 -14.07
CA ILE A 530 -32.40 -1.98 -13.45
C ILE A 530 -33.64 -1.65 -12.62
N LEU A 531 -33.44 -1.51 -11.31
CA LEU A 531 -34.45 -1.06 -10.36
C LEU A 531 -34.33 0.46 -10.15
N LEU A 532 -35.43 1.19 -10.32
CA LEU A 532 -35.48 2.65 -10.26
C LEU A 532 -36.11 3.12 -8.96
N PHE A 533 -35.59 4.24 -8.46
CA PHE A 533 -36.01 4.95 -7.25
C PHE A 533 -36.18 6.42 -7.63
N THR A 534 -37.42 6.86 -7.83
CA THR A 534 -37.75 8.18 -8.39
C THR A 534 -38.72 8.93 -7.48
N ASP A 535 -38.63 10.25 -7.43
CA ASP A 535 -39.58 11.10 -6.72
C ASP A 535 -40.24 12.08 -7.66
N ASP A 536 -41.44 12.52 -7.28
CA ASP A 536 -42.28 13.39 -8.08
C ASP A 536 -42.94 14.48 -7.23
N ILE A 537 -43.51 15.46 -7.93
CA ILE A 537 -44.31 16.52 -7.35
C ILE A 537 -45.65 16.01 -6.80
N SER A 538 -46.17 16.71 -5.80
CA SER A 538 -47.47 16.41 -5.20
C SER A 538 -48.57 16.36 -6.25
N GLY A 539 -49.25 15.20 -6.34
CA GLY A 539 -50.25 14.90 -7.35
C GLY A 539 -49.84 13.82 -8.35
N GLY A 540 -48.56 13.42 -8.38
CA GLY A 540 -48.06 12.24 -9.10
C GLY A 540 -47.44 11.18 -8.18
N ASP A 541 -46.59 10.33 -8.75
CA ASP A 541 -46.09 9.08 -8.16
C ASP A 541 -44.80 9.34 -7.34
N GLY A 542 -44.97 9.86 -6.13
CA GLY A 542 -43.87 10.24 -5.23
C GLY A 542 -43.16 9.07 -4.56
N LEU A 543 -41.85 9.19 -4.33
CA LEU A 543 -40.99 8.10 -3.85
C LEU A 543 -41.34 6.74 -4.49
N ALA A 544 -41.41 6.69 -5.81
CA ALA A 544 -41.70 5.46 -6.53
C ALA A 544 -40.49 4.50 -6.54
N ILE A 545 -40.80 3.21 -6.48
CA ILE A 545 -39.87 2.10 -6.69
C ILE A 545 -40.47 1.23 -7.79
N HIS A 546 -39.75 1.09 -8.91
CA HIS A 546 -40.25 0.36 -10.06
C HIS A 546 -39.12 -0.20 -10.91
N TRP A 547 -39.37 -1.27 -11.65
CA TRP A 547 -38.48 -1.66 -12.73
C TRP A 547 -38.56 -0.66 -13.88
N THR A 548 -37.56 -0.65 -14.76
CA THR A 548 -37.47 0.29 -15.89
C THR A 548 -38.82 0.55 -16.55
N TRP A 549 -39.20 1.82 -16.53
CA TRP A 549 -40.42 2.41 -17.08
C TRP A 549 -41.72 1.81 -16.50
N TRP A 550 -41.90 2.01 -15.18
CA TRP A 550 -43.17 1.84 -14.45
C TRP A 550 -43.68 0.40 -14.29
N SER A 551 -42.79 -0.59 -14.41
CA SER A 551 -43.17 -1.99 -14.21
C SER A 551 -43.04 -2.41 -12.73
N TYR A 552 -44.10 -3.03 -12.19
CA TYR A 552 -44.19 -3.43 -10.77
C TYR A 552 -43.88 -2.27 -9.81
N GLU A 553 -44.68 -1.23 -9.94
CA GLU A 553 -44.53 0.00 -9.20
C GLU A 553 -45.11 -0.10 -7.78
N SER A 554 -44.42 0.55 -6.85
CA SER A 554 -44.92 0.96 -5.54
C SER A 554 -44.57 2.42 -5.37
N TYR A 555 -45.47 3.24 -4.82
CA TYR A 555 -45.20 4.67 -4.58
C TYR A 555 -46.00 5.21 -3.40
N THR A 556 -45.65 6.44 -3.01
CA THR A 556 -46.37 7.26 -2.04
C THR A 556 -46.72 8.62 -2.67
N SER A 557 -47.34 9.54 -1.92
CA SER A 557 -47.63 10.86 -2.50
C SER A 557 -46.34 11.67 -2.75
N GLY A 558 -46.27 12.34 -3.91
CA GLY A 558 -45.22 13.31 -4.24
C GLY A 558 -45.18 14.50 -3.29
N ARG A 559 -44.06 15.25 -3.31
CA ARG A 559 -43.83 16.41 -2.45
C ARG A 559 -44.05 17.73 -3.16
N TYR A 560 -44.22 18.80 -2.38
CA TYR A 560 -44.25 20.16 -2.91
C TYR A 560 -43.62 21.12 -1.90
N PRO A 561 -42.73 22.04 -2.32
CA PRO A 561 -42.16 22.16 -3.67
C PRO A 561 -41.08 21.10 -3.95
N ILE A 562 -40.79 20.83 -5.23
CA ILE A 562 -39.66 19.96 -5.63
C ILE A 562 -38.38 20.77 -5.93
N THR A 563 -38.49 22.09 -5.96
CA THR A 563 -37.35 23.00 -6.17
C THR A 563 -36.41 23.11 -4.98
N ASP A 564 -36.84 22.65 -3.81
CA ASP A 564 -35.99 22.57 -2.63
C ASP A 564 -35.23 21.25 -2.65
N TYR A 565 -33.97 21.30 -2.20
CA TYR A 565 -33.14 20.10 -2.11
C TYR A 565 -33.61 19.19 -1.00
N ASP A 566 -33.91 17.95 -1.36
CA ASP A 566 -34.15 16.87 -0.40
C ASP A 566 -33.08 15.78 -0.51
N VAL A 567 -32.81 15.14 0.63
CA VAL A 567 -31.89 14.02 0.74
C VAL A 567 -32.69 12.74 0.72
N TYR A 568 -32.36 11.87 -0.23
CA TYR A 568 -33.01 10.61 -0.46
C TYR A 568 -32.09 9.46 -0.05
N GLU A 569 -32.70 8.34 0.36
CA GLU A 569 -31.98 7.10 0.62
C GLU A 569 -32.75 5.90 0.02
N ALA A 570 -32.13 5.26 -0.97
CA ALA A 570 -32.58 3.99 -1.52
C ALA A 570 -31.86 2.85 -0.81
N LEU A 571 -32.61 2.00 -0.12
CA LEU A 571 -32.10 0.89 0.66
C LEU A 571 -32.39 -0.43 -0.06
N LEU A 572 -31.37 -1.28 -0.17
CA LEU A 572 -31.49 -2.63 -0.72
C LEU A 572 -30.86 -3.60 0.27
N LYS A 573 -31.71 -4.36 0.95
CA LYS A 573 -31.31 -5.27 2.02
C LYS A 573 -31.69 -6.71 1.65
N PRO A 574 -30.80 -7.69 1.77
CA PRO A 574 -31.16 -9.07 1.52
C PRO A 574 -32.09 -9.62 2.61
N TYR A 575 -33.30 -10.01 2.21
CA TYR A 575 -34.24 -10.76 3.05
C TYR A 575 -33.96 -12.27 2.97
N SER A 576 -33.48 -12.74 1.81
CA SER A 576 -32.96 -14.10 1.57
C SER A 576 -31.94 -14.07 0.41
N THR A 577 -31.45 -15.24 -0.03
CA THR A 577 -30.60 -15.35 -1.22
C THR A 577 -31.28 -14.90 -2.52
N SER A 578 -32.62 -14.87 -2.55
CA SER A 578 -33.39 -14.60 -3.77
C SER A 578 -34.32 -13.39 -3.65
N TYR A 579 -34.61 -12.92 -2.45
CA TYR A 579 -35.52 -11.80 -2.21
C TYR A 579 -34.84 -10.72 -1.40
N LYS A 580 -35.16 -9.49 -1.73
CA LYS A 580 -34.52 -8.31 -1.19
C LYS A 580 -35.61 -7.34 -0.77
N ASP A 581 -35.46 -6.83 0.44
CA ASP A 581 -36.28 -5.77 1.01
C ASP A 581 -35.75 -4.44 0.45
N THR A 582 -36.62 -3.67 -0.18
CA THR A 582 -36.27 -2.40 -0.82
C THR A 582 -37.10 -1.28 -0.24
N LYS A 583 -36.45 -0.20 0.18
CA LYS A 583 -37.14 0.96 0.73
C LYS A 583 -36.61 2.22 0.07
N PHE A 584 -37.49 3.18 -0.14
CA PHE A 584 -37.10 4.51 -0.63
C PHE A 584 -37.57 5.57 0.34
N LYS A 585 -36.64 6.39 0.80
CA LYS A 585 -36.89 7.38 1.84
C LYS A 585 -36.53 8.76 1.34
N ASP A 586 -37.41 9.71 1.58
CA ASP A 586 -37.05 11.11 1.66
C ASP A 586 -36.71 11.41 3.12
N VAL A 587 -35.43 11.64 3.37
CA VAL A 587 -34.89 11.87 4.71
C VAL A 587 -35.15 13.31 5.16
N SER A 588 -35.34 14.25 4.23
CA SER A 588 -35.61 15.65 4.56
C SER A 588 -37.02 15.85 5.10
N ASP A 589 -38.01 15.17 4.53
CA ASP A 589 -39.43 15.32 4.91
C ASP A 589 -40.05 14.10 5.59
N SER A 590 -39.27 13.04 5.78
CA SER A 590 -39.65 11.77 6.44
C SER A 590 -40.67 10.91 5.67
N ARG A 591 -40.92 11.15 4.38
CA ARG A 591 -41.70 10.21 3.55
C ARG A 591 -40.93 8.91 3.33
N ILE A 592 -41.64 7.78 3.34
CA ILE A 592 -41.07 6.46 3.16
C ILE A 592 -42.00 5.63 2.28
N ASN A 593 -41.46 5.07 1.19
CA ASN A 593 -42.04 3.95 0.48
C ASN A 593 -41.35 2.66 0.93
N ASP A 594 -42.05 1.91 1.77
CA ASP A 594 -41.64 0.61 2.29
C ASP A 594 -42.23 -0.46 1.36
N ASP A 595 -41.53 -0.71 0.24
CA ASP A 595 -42.02 -1.43 -0.93
C ASP A 595 -42.85 -2.67 -0.55
N TRP A 596 -44.08 -2.75 -1.04
CA TRP A 596 -44.97 -3.88 -0.69
C TRP A 596 -44.62 -5.18 -1.42
N TRP A 597 -43.59 -5.16 -2.27
CA TRP A 597 -43.16 -6.28 -3.09
C TRP A 597 -41.85 -6.86 -2.57
N ASN A 598 -41.77 -8.19 -2.50
CA ASN A 598 -40.46 -8.83 -2.37
C ASN A 598 -39.80 -8.82 -3.75
N ARG A 599 -38.83 -7.92 -3.97
CA ARG A 599 -38.11 -7.85 -5.24
C ARG A 599 -37.03 -8.92 -5.35
N TYR A 600 -36.77 -9.32 -6.58
CA TYR A 600 -35.66 -10.20 -6.95
C TYR A 600 -34.62 -9.36 -7.67
N TRP A 601 -33.37 -9.41 -7.21
CA TRP A 601 -32.22 -8.86 -7.94
C TRP A 601 -30.98 -9.71 -7.63
N ALA A 602 -30.07 -9.80 -8.60
CA ALA A 602 -28.86 -10.61 -8.53
C ALA A 602 -27.67 -9.81 -7.97
N GLU A 603 -26.95 -10.36 -7.00
CA GLU A 603 -25.70 -9.74 -6.53
C GLU A 603 -24.55 -9.96 -7.54
N PRO A 604 -23.57 -9.06 -7.62
CA PRO A 604 -23.46 -7.76 -6.93
C PRO A 604 -24.32 -6.65 -7.58
N LEU A 605 -24.41 -5.48 -6.93
CA LEU A 605 -24.70 -4.23 -7.63
C LEU A 605 -23.56 -3.94 -8.60
N ASP A 606 -23.87 -3.89 -9.88
CA ASP A 606 -22.91 -3.59 -10.94
C ASP A 606 -22.87 -2.09 -11.23
N TYR A 607 -23.98 -1.45 -11.57
CA TYR A 607 -23.97 -0.05 -11.96
C TYR A 607 -25.04 0.79 -11.28
N LEU A 608 -24.68 2.06 -11.04
CA LEU A 608 -25.58 3.09 -10.54
C LEU A 608 -25.85 4.10 -11.66
N TYR A 609 -27.11 4.53 -11.76
CA TYR A 609 -27.61 5.44 -12.78
C TYR A 609 -28.23 6.70 -12.16
N LEU A 610 -28.09 7.82 -12.86
CA LEU A 610 -28.95 9.00 -12.67
C LEU A 610 -30.07 8.95 -13.70
N VAL A 611 -31.33 9.11 -13.27
CA VAL A 611 -32.50 8.85 -14.12
C VAL A 611 -33.52 9.98 -14.01
N ILE A 612 -34.28 10.15 -15.09
CA ILE A 612 -35.41 11.09 -15.14
C ILE A 612 -36.43 10.65 -16.19
N ASP A 613 -37.72 10.76 -15.88
CA ASP A 613 -38.83 10.48 -16.81
C ASP A 613 -39.86 11.61 -16.87
N SER A 614 -39.39 12.83 -16.77
CA SER A 614 -40.25 14.03 -16.76
C SER A 614 -41.03 14.35 -18.06
N GLU A 615 -40.99 13.49 -19.08
CA GLU A 615 -41.59 13.68 -20.43
C GLU A 615 -41.12 14.93 -21.24
N GLN A 616 -40.37 15.84 -20.63
CA GLN A 616 -40.06 17.17 -21.16
C GLN A 616 -38.62 17.58 -20.86
N THR A 617 -37.88 18.02 -21.87
CA THR A 617 -36.44 18.34 -21.75
C THR A 617 -36.09 19.42 -20.72
N LEU A 618 -37.00 20.36 -20.45
CA LEU A 618 -36.78 21.48 -19.53
C LEU A 618 -37.18 21.18 -18.08
N ARG A 619 -37.77 20.02 -17.81
CA ARG A 619 -38.05 19.55 -16.45
C ARG A 619 -36.84 18.77 -15.97
N ARG A 620 -35.86 19.50 -15.41
CA ARG A 620 -34.53 18.97 -15.11
C ARG A 620 -34.43 18.47 -13.68
N ALA A 621 -33.44 17.64 -13.42
CA ALA A 621 -33.03 17.28 -12.08
C ALA A 621 -31.58 17.72 -11.84
N THR A 622 -31.34 18.29 -10.67
CA THR A 622 -30.01 18.72 -10.22
C THR A 622 -29.63 17.90 -8.99
N TYR A 623 -28.45 17.28 -9.04
CA TYR A 623 -27.87 16.46 -8.00
C TYR A 623 -26.70 17.20 -7.35
N ASP A 624 -26.61 17.12 -6.03
CA ASP A 624 -25.57 17.76 -5.22
C ASP A 624 -24.52 16.74 -4.78
N PHE A 625 -24.95 15.62 -4.19
CA PHE A 625 -24.05 14.50 -3.91
C PHE A 625 -24.75 13.16 -4.07
N ILE A 626 -23.95 12.11 -4.19
CA ILE A 626 -24.38 10.72 -4.16
C ILE A 626 -23.31 9.84 -3.49
N ALA A 627 -23.74 8.96 -2.60
CA ALA A 627 -22.90 8.13 -1.76
C ALA A 627 -23.48 6.72 -1.62
N VAL A 628 -22.66 5.69 -1.86
CA VAL A 628 -23.04 4.28 -1.67
C VAL A 628 -22.36 3.74 -0.42
N ARG A 629 -23.17 3.23 0.51
CA ARG A 629 -22.71 2.69 1.80
C ARG A 629 -23.12 1.23 1.97
N LYS A 630 -22.32 0.47 2.71
CA LYS A 630 -22.65 -0.88 3.13
C LYS A 630 -23.90 -0.88 4.02
N TYR A 631 -24.68 -1.97 3.96
CA TYR A 631 -25.86 -2.19 4.79
C TYR A 631 -25.91 -3.63 5.33
N THR A 632 -26.13 -3.81 6.63
CA THR A 632 -26.14 -5.14 7.26
C THR A 632 -27.48 -5.87 7.14
N ILE A 633 -27.40 -7.20 7.11
CA ILE A 633 -28.45 -8.12 6.69
C ILE A 633 -29.49 -8.48 7.78
N SER A 634 -29.28 -8.07 9.04
CA SER A 634 -30.10 -8.56 10.17
C SER A 634 -30.73 -7.49 11.07
N SER A 635 -30.55 -6.20 10.78
CA SER A 635 -30.98 -5.14 11.71
C SER A 635 -31.33 -3.84 11.00
N ASP A 636 -32.54 -3.31 11.28
CA ASP A 636 -32.97 -1.99 10.82
C ASP A 636 -32.45 -0.87 11.75
N LEU A 637 -31.64 -1.22 12.76
CA LEU A 637 -31.12 -0.25 13.72
C LEU A 637 -30.20 0.81 13.05
N LEU A 638 -29.72 0.55 11.83
CA LEU A 638 -28.97 1.50 11.00
C LEU A 638 -29.83 2.23 9.94
N GLU A 639 -31.14 1.98 9.88
CA GLU A 639 -32.08 2.64 8.96
C GLU A 639 -32.44 4.06 9.38
N ASP A 640 -32.09 4.39 10.61
CA ASP A 640 -32.15 5.71 11.19
C ASP A 640 -30.72 6.00 11.68
N PRO A 641 -30.15 7.21 11.53
CA PRO A 641 -28.86 7.50 12.16
C PRO A 641 -28.91 7.33 13.70
N PHE A 642 -30.09 7.00 14.27
CA PHE A 642 -30.45 7.18 15.67
C PHE A 642 -30.43 5.94 16.60
N ASN A 643 -30.60 4.69 16.14
CA ASN A 643 -30.83 3.56 17.09
C ASN A 643 -29.69 2.53 17.24
N GLY A 644 -28.97 2.20 16.18
CA GLY A 644 -27.91 1.17 16.22
C GLY A 644 -26.58 1.67 16.75
N ILE A 645 -26.33 2.98 16.61
CA ILE A 645 -25.12 3.64 17.09
C ILE A 645 -25.51 4.65 18.16
N THR A 646 -25.08 4.42 19.39
CA THR A 646 -25.36 5.32 20.52
C THR A 646 -24.07 5.97 21.03
N PHE A 647 -24.21 7.19 21.53
CA PHE A 647 -23.12 7.90 22.19
C PHE A 647 -23.30 7.80 23.69
N SER A 648 -22.20 7.58 24.39
CA SER A 648 -22.17 7.60 25.85
C SER A 648 -21.27 8.72 26.35
N TRP A 649 -21.72 9.36 27.43
CA TRP A 649 -21.06 10.51 28.03
C TRP A 649 -20.72 10.19 29.48
N THR A 650 -19.48 10.47 29.88
CA THR A 650 -19.00 10.25 31.26
C THR A 650 -19.38 11.40 32.21
N SER A 651 -19.71 12.57 31.67
CA SER A 651 -20.15 13.77 32.37
C SER A 651 -21.18 14.52 31.52
N THR A 652 -21.95 15.41 32.15
CA THR A 652 -22.82 16.39 31.47
C THR A 652 -22.30 17.82 31.62
N SER A 653 -21.22 18.03 32.37
CA SER A 653 -20.57 19.32 32.53
C SER A 653 -19.72 19.66 31.31
N LEU A 654 -19.90 20.86 30.75
CA LEU A 654 -19.14 21.34 29.60
C LEU A 654 -17.62 21.28 29.84
N THR A 655 -17.17 21.61 31.05
CA THR A 655 -15.74 21.62 31.44
C THR A 655 -15.09 20.24 31.42
N ASP A 656 -15.89 19.17 31.57
CA ASP A 656 -15.40 17.80 31.58
C ASP A 656 -15.50 17.16 30.19
N LEU A 657 -16.35 17.73 29.32
CA LEU A 657 -16.66 17.21 27.99
C LEU A 657 -15.79 17.83 26.90
N VAL A 658 -15.50 19.12 27.02
CA VAL A 658 -14.64 19.84 26.08
C VAL A 658 -13.26 19.99 26.70
N GLU A 659 -12.29 19.35 26.07
CA GLU A 659 -10.90 19.67 26.30
C GLU A 659 -10.54 20.86 25.41
N THR A 660 -9.90 21.87 26.01
CA THR A 660 -9.26 22.94 25.23
C THR A 660 -7.83 22.52 25.00
N LYS A 661 -7.35 22.69 23.76
CA LYS A 661 -5.95 22.53 23.41
C LYS A 661 -5.14 23.30 24.44
N PRO A 662 -4.23 22.66 25.20
CA PRO A 662 -3.54 23.31 26.29
C PRO A 662 -2.96 24.67 25.85
N SER A 663 -3.59 25.76 26.32
CA SER A 663 -3.13 27.11 26.03
C SER A 663 -1.94 27.41 26.94
N SER A 664 -0.88 27.96 26.35
CA SER A 664 0.35 28.31 27.06
C SER A 664 0.11 29.50 28.00
N THR A 665 -0.56 29.27 29.13
CA THR A 665 -0.70 30.28 30.17
C THR A 665 0.52 30.20 31.07
N VAL A 666 1.34 31.24 30.98
CA VAL A 666 2.55 31.49 31.76
C VAL A 666 2.26 31.31 33.25
N THR A 667 2.76 30.20 33.79
CA THR A 667 3.15 30.13 35.20
C THR A 667 4.56 29.59 35.20
N THR A 668 5.50 30.41 35.68
CA THR A 668 6.92 30.06 35.83
C THR A 668 7.09 29.00 36.89
N THR A 669 6.77 27.77 36.53
CA THR A 669 7.18 26.55 37.21
C THR A 669 7.69 25.62 36.13
N THR A 670 8.98 25.31 36.22
CA THR A 670 9.69 24.29 35.44
C THR A 670 8.88 22.99 35.44
N VAL A 671 8.05 22.78 34.40
CA VAL A 671 7.38 21.50 34.16
C VAL A 671 8.36 20.63 33.40
N VAL A 672 8.74 19.53 34.03
CA VAL A 672 9.51 18.45 33.41
C VAL A 672 8.53 17.66 32.52
N SER A 673 8.69 17.71 31.19
CA SER A 673 7.89 16.92 30.23
C SER A 673 8.72 15.78 29.64
N GLY A 674 8.10 14.84 28.92
CA GLY A 674 8.89 13.95 28.07
C GLY A 674 9.61 14.76 26.98
N ALA A 675 10.74 14.24 26.51
CA ALA A 675 11.48 14.78 25.39
C ALA A 675 12.31 13.66 24.75
N ARG A 676 12.65 13.86 23.48
CA ARG A 676 13.47 12.95 22.70
C ARG A 676 14.62 13.70 22.06
N ALA A 677 15.80 13.13 22.10
CA ALA A 677 16.95 13.59 21.35
C ALA A 677 17.23 12.59 20.24
N TYR A 678 17.31 13.06 19.01
CA TYR A 678 17.60 12.27 17.82
C TYR A 678 18.98 12.58 17.28
N ASP A 679 19.62 11.56 16.74
CA ASP A 679 20.73 11.65 15.80
C ASP A 679 20.21 11.10 14.46
N ILE A 680 20.11 11.98 13.47
CA ILE A 680 19.60 11.68 12.12
C ILE A 680 20.71 11.63 11.07
N GLN A 681 21.98 11.73 11.47
CA GLN A 681 23.10 11.71 10.54
C GLN A 681 23.16 10.43 9.70
N PRO A 682 22.85 9.22 10.24
CA PRO A 682 22.87 8.00 9.42
C PRO A 682 21.90 8.06 8.23
N PHE A 683 20.74 8.71 8.39
CA PHE A 683 19.81 8.96 7.29
C PHE A 683 20.34 10.00 6.31
N ILE A 684 20.91 11.11 6.82
CA ILE A 684 21.54 12.14 6.00
C ILE A 684 22.67 11.56 5.13
N ASP A 685 23.48 10.66 5.69
CA ASP A 685 24.55 9.99 4.96
C ASP A 685 23.98 9.14 3.81
N CYS A 686 22.91 8.38 4.07
CA CYS A 686 22.26 7.59 3.02
C CYS A 686 21.65 8.45 1.90
N ILE A 687 21.06 9.60 2.20
CA ILE A 687 20.55 10.51 1.14
C ILE A 687 21.69 11.18 0.36
N MET A 688 22.74 11.63 1.03
CA MET A 688 23.91 12.27 0.40
C MET A 688 24.65 11.31 -0.52
N ASP A 689 24.79 10.06 -0.10
CA ASP A 689 25.39 8.99 -0.88
C ASP A 689 24.45 8.40 -1.93
N GLN A 690 23.23 8.92 -2.04
CA GLN A 690 22.25 8.44 -2.99
C GLN A 690 22.02 6.93 -2.85
N ARG A 691 21.80 6.47 -1.61
CA ARG A 691 21.49 5.08 -1.28
C ARG A 691 20.00 4.77 -1.38
N TYR A 692 19.70 3.47 -1.33
CA TYR A 692 18.37 2.90 -1.47
C TYR A 692 17.95 2.15 -0.22
N PHE A 693 16.64 2.14 0.04
CA PHE A 693 15.97 1.43 1.12
C PHE A 693 15.01 0.40 0.52
N GLY A 694 14.89 -0.74 1.19
CA GLY A 694 13.86 -1.74 0.96
C GLY A 694 12.73 -1.52 1.96
N ILE A 695 11.54 -1.14 1.48
CA ILE A 695 10.36 -0.92 2.33
C ILE A 695 9.11 -1.60 1.75
N TYR A 696 8.13 -1.89 2.58
CA TYR A 696 6.82 -2.38 2.15
C TYR A 696 6.05 -1.28 1.40
N ASN A 697 5.11 -1.70 0.55
CA ASN A 697 4.21 -0.80 -0.19
C ASN A 697 4.93 0.23 -1.09
N ALA A 698 6.11 -0.11 -1.60
CA ALA A 698 6.83 0.69 -2.60
C ALA A 698 7.08 -0.14 -3.87
N PRO A 699 7.23 0.48 -5.05
CA PRO A 699 7.48 -0.23 -6.29
C PRO A 699 8.79 -1.03 -6.22
N SER A 700 8.70 -2.31 -6.54
CA SER A 700 9.84 -3.21 -6.67
C SER A 700 10.70 -2.87 -7.89
N PHE A 701 11.87 -3.50 -7.98
CA PHE A 701 12.71 -3.39 -9.17
C PHE A 701 12.01 -3.83 -10.47
N PHE A 702 11.09 -4.81 -10.40
CA PHE A 702 10.32 -5.26 -11.57
C PHE A 702 9.30 -4.20 -12.00
N GLU A 703 8.60 -3.60 -11.05
CA GLU A 703 7.66 -2.51 -11.31
C GLU A 703 8.37 -1.26 -11.86
N ARG A 704 9.62 -1.00 -11.42
CA ARG A 704 10.48 0.05 -12.00
C ARG A 704 10.85 -0.21 -13.46
N LEU A 705 10.98 -1.47 -13.87
CA LEU A 705 11.18 -1.87 -15.27
C LEU A 705 9.89 -1.82 -16.10
N GLU A 706 8.73 -1.85 -15.45
CA GLU A 706 7.40 -1.74 -16.06
C GLU A 706 6.85 -0.31 -16.07
N GLY A 707 7.42 0.58 -15.25
CA GLY A 707 6.90 1.93 -15.03
C GLY A 707 5.50 1.94 -14.41
N SER A 708 5.12 0.86 -13.72
CA SER A 708 3.76 0.59 -13.23
C SER A 708 3.79 -0.32 -12.01
N THR A 709 2.83 -0.16 -11.10
CA THR A 709 2.67 -0.97 -9.89
C THR A 709 1.50 -1.96 -9.95
N VAL A 710 0.90 -2.16 -11.13
CA VAL A 710 -0.29 -3.02 -11.30
C VAL A 710 -0.05 -4.47 -10.84
N ASN A 711 1.18 -4.96 -10.92
CA ASN A 711 1.55 -6.33 -10.60
C ASN A 711 2.16 -6.50 -9.18
N HIS A 712 2.05 -5.49 -8.31
CA HIS A 712 2.71 -5.49 -7.00
C HIS A 712 2.39 -6.75 -6.18
N ASP A 713 1.10 -7.04 -5.98
CA ASP A 713 0.63 -8.15 -5.16
C ASP A 713 1.08 -9.52 -5.71
N GLU A 714 1.15 -9.65 -7.03
CA GLU A 714 1.62 -10.88 -7.68
C GLU A 714 3.11 -11.09 -7.44
N TYR A 715 3.91 -10.02 -7.57
CA TYR A 715 5.34 -10.07 -7.29
C TYR A 715 5.66 -10.29 -5.81
N GLU A 716 4.89 -9.67 -4.92
CA GLU A 716 5.04 -9.85 -3.48
C GLU A 716 4.67 -11.28 -3.07
N THR A 717 3.56 -11.81 -3.57
CA THR A 717 3.16 -13.21 -3.35
C THR A 717 4.24 -14.19 -3.81
N LEU A 718 4.82 -13.96 -4.98
CA LEU A 718 5.88 -14.81 -5.51
C LEU A 718 7.17 -14.69 -4.68
N ALA A 719 7.53 -13.49 -4.24
CA ALA A 719 8.67 -13.27 -3.36
C ALA A 719 8.50 -13.98 -2.01
N HIS A 720 7.32 -13.91 -1.39
CA HIS A 720 7.01 -14.61 -0.15
C HIS A 720 7.18 -16.13 -0.30
N GLN A 721 6.66 -16.71 -1.38
CA GLN A 721 6.85 -18.13 -1.69
C GLN A 721 8.34 -18.50 -1.80
N MET A 722 9.13 -17.69 -2.50
CA MET A 722 10.57 -17.96 -2.66
C MET A 722 11.35 -17.79 -1.36
N GLN A 723 11.00 -16.82 -0.52
CA GLN A 723 11.62 -16.62 0.78
C GLN A 723 11.31 -17.77 1.75
N ASP A 724 10.08 -18.32 1.70
CA ASP A 724 9.69 -19.51 2.45
C ASP A 724 10.49 -20.75 2.00
N GLU A 725 10.57 -20.98 0.69
CA GLU A 725 11.30 -22.12 0.12
C GLU A 725 12.80 -22.08 0.45
N LEU A 726 13.41 -20.88 0.48
CA LEU A 726 14.82 -20.70 0.80
C LEU A 726 15.10 -20.55 2.30
N GLY A 727 14.06 -20.37 3.13
CA GLY A 727 14.19 -20.20 4.57
C GLY A 727 14.93 -18.93 4.98
N ILE A 728 14.77 -17.84 4.23
CA ILE A 728 15.53 -16.60 4.43
C ILE A 728 14.77 -15.49 5.14
N LYS A 729 13.61 -15.78 5.74
CA LYS A 729 12.79 -14.80 6.46
C LYS A 729 13.48 -14.23 7.69
N TYR A 730 13.09 -13.02 8.10
CA TYR A 730 13.53 -12.43 9.36
C TYR A 730 12.49 -12.70 10.45
N GLY A 731 12.74 -13.74 11.26
CA GLY A 731 11.75 -14.23 12.21
C GLY A 731 10.48 -14.69 11.49
N ASN A 732 9.38 -13.99 11.72
CA ASN A 732 8.09 -14.25 11.07
C ASN A 732 7.74 -13.25 9.94
N GLN A 733 8.66 -12.34 9.60
CA GLN A 733 8.45 -11.29 8.60
C GLN A 733 9.23 -11.60 7.31
N TYR A 734 8.65 -11.24 6.17
CA TYR A 734 9.29 -11.33 4.86
C TYR A 734 10.10 -10.08 4.57
N TYR A 735 11.22 -10.19 3.87
CA TYR A 735 11.93 -9.03 3.36
C TYR A 735 11.07 -8.32 2.30
N PRO A 736 10.92 -6.98 2.37
CA PRO A 736 10.13 -6.25 1.38
C PRO A 736 10.79 -6.28 0.00
N ILE A 737 9.96 -6.21 -1.04
CA ILE A 737 10.41 -6.12 -2.44
C ILE A 737 10.51 -4.67 -2.94
N GLY A 738 9.88 -3.73 -2.24
CA GLY A 738 9.80 -2.34 -2.65
C GLY A 738 11.15 -1.65 -2.53
N LEU A 739 11.53 -0.88 -3.55
CA LEU A 739 12.81 -0.20 -3.64
C LEU A 739 12.56 1.30 -3.62
N VAL A 740 13.25 2.04 -2.73
CA VAL A 740 13.03 3.48 -2.52
C VAL A 740 14.35 4.23 -2.47
N SER A 741 14.40 5.39 -3.12
CA SER A 741 15.47 6.35 -2.93
C SER A 741 14.95 7.78 -3.01
N PHE A 742 15.84 8.76 -2.78
CA PHE A 742 15.45 10.16 -2.70
C PHE A 742 16.09 11.01 -3.78
N MET A 743 15.31 11.96 -4.30
CA MET A 743 15.69 12.97 -5.28
C MET A 743 15.58 14.36 -4.66
N ILE A 744 16.70 15.09 -4.65
CA ILE A 744 16.82 16.40 -4.00
C ILE A 744 17.49 17.36 -4.99
N PRO A 745 16.76 18.24 -5.68
CA PRO A 745 17.31 19.13 -6.70
C PRO A 745 18.10 20.28 -6.05
N HIS A 746 19.27 19.96 -5.48
CA HIS A 746 20.12 20.89 -4.73
C HIS A 746 21.59 20.58 -5.00
N ALA A 747 22.42 21.62 -5.22
CA ALA A 747 23.82 21.46 -5.63
C ALA A 747 24.66 20.56 -4.71
N THR A 748 24.39 20.58 -3.40
CA THR A 748 25.10 19.75 -2.41
C THR A 748 24.62 18.29 -2.36
N TYR A 749 23.32 18.05 -2.55
CA TYR A 749 22.72 16.72 -2.39
C TYR A 749 22.72 15.93 -3.71
N ASP A 750 22.43 16.63 -4.82
CA ASP A 750 22.41 16.06 -6.16
C ASP A 750 22.70 17.13 -7.22
N GLU A 751 23.99 17.36 -7.45
CA GLU A 751 24.47 18.32 -8.45
C GLU A 751 23.95 18.00 -9.86
N LYS A 752 23.83 16.71 -10.21
CA LYS A 752 23.37 16.29 -11.55
C LYS A 752 21.91 16.65 -11.76
N LEU A 753 21.05 16.34 -10.78
CA LEU A 753 19.63 16.68 -10.82
C LEU A 753 19.42 18.20 -10.80
N PHE A 754 20.17 18.90 -9.95
CA PHE A 754 20.14 20.37 -9.87
C PHE A 754 20.47 21.01 -11.23
N ASN A 755 21.55 20.57 -11.88
CA ASN A 755 21.93 21.05 -13.20
C ASN A 755 20.90 20.69 -14.29
N LEU A 756 20.29 19.51 -14.21
CA LEU A 756 19.21 19.11 -15.12
C LEU A 756 17.99 20.03 -14.99
N PHE A 757 17.56 20.33 -13.76
CA PHE A 757 16.44 21.24 -13.49
C PHE A 757 16.73 22.64 -14.03
N ASN A 758 17.92 23.17 -13.76
CA ASN A 758 18.35 24.48 -14.28
C ASN A 758 18.38 24.50 -15.82
N THR A 759 18.84 23.43 -16.45
CA THR A 759 18.92 23.33 -17.92
C THR A 759 17.53 23.26 -18.57
N LEU A 760 16.59 22.59 -17.91
CA LEU A 760 15.21 22.44 -18.38
C LEU A 760 14.29 23.60 -17.96
N GLY A 761 14.74 24.49 -17.08
CA GLY A 761 13.91 25.55 -16.51
C GLY A 761 12.82 25.02 -15.56
N ILE A 762 13.04 23.85 -14.96
CA ILE A 762 12.12 23.24 -13.99
C ILE A 762 12.38 23.87 -12.62
N THR A 763 11.34 24.38 -11.98
CA THR A 763 11.40 24.88 -10.59
C THR A 763 10.85 23.81 -9.66
N PRO A 764 11.58 23.41 -8.60
CA PRO A 764 11.05 22.50 -7.59
C PRO A 764 9.82 23.10 -6.91
N GLU A 765 8.78 22.29 -6.75
CA GLU A 765 7.55 22.65 -6.07
C GLU A 765 7.58 22.27 -4.59
N GLU A 766 7.09 23.17 -3.75
CA GLU A 766 6.93 22.97 -2.31
C GLU A 766 5.96 21.81 -2.01
N GLY A 767 6.36 20.91 -1.11
CA GLY A 767 5.50 19.81 -0.65
C GLY A 767 5.39 18.62 -1.60
N GLN A 768 6.10 18.59 -2.74
CA GLN A 768 6.22 17.36 -3.53
C GLN A 768 7.21 16.41 -2.86
N THR A 769 6.80 15.19 -2.54
CA THR A 769 7.67 14.16 -1.94
C THR A 769 8.92 13.92 -2.78
N SER A 770 10.05 13.76 -2.10
CA SER A 770 11.36 13.44 -2.67
C SER A 770 11.54 11.95 -2.94
N PHE A 771 10.56 11.11 -2.63
CA PHE A 771 10.57 9.71 -3.04
C PHE A 771 10.70 9.62 -4.57
N ASP A 772 11.81 9.04 -5.04
CA ASP A 772 12.24 8.98 -6.43
C ASP A 772 11.15 8.56 -7.41
N TYR A 773 10.36 7.52 -7.11
CA TYR A 773 9.30 7.06 -8.01
C TYR A 773 8.24 8.15 -8.25
N TYR A 774 7.66 8.70 -7.18
CA TYR A 774 6.66 9.76 -7.30
C TYR A 774 7.25 11.07 -7.83
N PHE A 775 8.49 11.39 -7.44
CA PHE A 775 9.21 12.55 -7.93
C PHE A 775 9.41 12.50 -9.44
N LEU A 776 9.90 11.37 -9.98
CA LEU A 776 10.10 11.22 -11.42
C LEU A 776 8.77 11.23 -12.17
N GLN A 777 7.75 10.54 -11.65
CA GLN A 777 6.41 10.56 -12.24
C GLN A 777 5.86 12.00 -12.32
N TYR A 778 6.00 12.80 -11.26
CA TYR A 778 5.51 14.18 -11.25
C TYR A 778 6.24 15.08 -12.26
N TYR A 779 7.56 15.14 -12.22
CA TYR A 779 8.34 16.09 -13.03
C TYR A 779 8.60 15.63 -14.47
N PHE A 780 8.59 14.32 -14.73
CA PHE A 780 8.98 13.75 -16.02
C PHE A 780 7.94 12.80 -16.62
N GLY A 781 7.10 12.15 -15.80
CA GLY A 781 6.09 11.18 -16.24
C GLY A 781 4.69 11.74 -16.47
N GLY A 782 4.39 12.96 -16.00
CA GLY A 782 3.04 13.55 -16.03
C GLY A 782 2.07 13.00 -14.98
N GLY A 783 2.59 12.37 -13.92
CA GLY A 783 1.80 11.90 -12.78
C GLY A 783 1.34 13.02 -11.85
N SER A 784 0.38 12.72 -10.98
CA SER A 784 -0.11 13.66 -9.98
C SER A 784 0.90 13.91 -8.85
N LYS A 785 0.84 15.11 -8.27
CA LYS A 785 1.63 15.47 -7.08
C LYS A 785 1.30 14.53 -5.91
N VAL A 786 2.33 14.09 -5.20
CA VAL A 786 2.20 13.38 -3.92
C VAL A 786 2.74 14.26 -2.82
N SER A 787 1.86 14.65 -1.90
CA SER A 787 2.17 15.59 -0.82
C SER A 787 3.11 14.99 0.23
N GLY A 788 4.13 15.75 0.60
CA GLY A 788 5.07 15.44 1.68
C GLY A 788 5.37 16.65 2.55
N TYR A 789 6.00 16.38 3.69
CA TYR A 789 6.34 17.36 4.71
C TYR A 789 7.84 17.61 4.77
N ARG A 790 8.25 18.81 5.19
CA ARG A 790 9.66 19.10 5.45
C ARG A 790 10.16 18.24 6.60
N VAL A 791 11.46 17.98 6.61
CA VAL A 791 12.11 17.15 7.62
C VAL A 791 13.08 18.01 8.42
N TYR A 792 12.88 18.05 9.75
CA TYR A 792 13.75 18.76 10.67
C TYR A 792 15.21 18.30 10.48
N GLY A 793 16.15 19.25 10.46
CA GLY A 793 17.57 18.96 10.26
C GLY A 793 17.99 18.64 8.82
N ILE A 794 17.06 18.64 7.86
CA ILE A 794 17.37 18.45 6.43
C ILE A 794 16.84 19.62 5.59
N SER A 795 15.53 19.82 5.54
CA SER A 795 14.88 20.91 4.77
C SER A 795 14.30 22.01 5.67
N GLU A 796 14.33 21.80 6.99
CA GLU A 796 13.97 22.78 8.01
C GLU A 796 15.20 23.01 8.90
N SER A 797 15.89 24.12 8.66
CA SER A 797 17.01 24.68 9.44
C SER A 797 17.37 26.05 8.83
N PRO A 798 17.83 27.05 9.62
CA PRO A 798 18.10 28.41 9.14
C PRO A 798 19.04 28.54 7.92
N ASP A 799 19.82 27.51 7.62
CA ASP A 799 20.77 27.39 6.51
C ASP A 799 20.27 26.53 5.32
N ARG A 800 19.11 25.87 5.44
CA ARG A 800 18.61 24.86 4.47
C ARG A 800 17.22 25.13 3.92
N SER A 801 16.68 26.33 4.09
CA SER A 801 15.36 26.71 3.55
C SER A 801 15.24 26.55 2.02
N SER A 802 16.36 26.50 1.28
CA SER A 802 16.43 26.23 -0.16
C SER A 802 16.48 24.74 -0.53
N VAL A 803 16.56 23.83 0.43
CA VAL A 803 16.60 22.38 0.19
C VAL A 803 15.17 21.87 0.04
N TYR A 804 14.79 21.46 -1.16
CA TYR A 804 13.50 20.85 -1.46
C TYR A 804 13.55 19.35 -1.18
N PHE A 805 13.52 19.02 0.12
CA PHE A 805 13.40 17.65 0.59
C PHE A 805 12.11 17.47 1.39
N PHE A 806 11.23 16.62 0.88
CA PHE A 806 9.95 16.32 1.52
C PHE A 806 9.74 14.82 1.60
N LEU A 807 9.12 14.36 2.66
CA LEU A 807 8.71 12.96 2.80
C LEU A 807 7.20 12.89 3.00
N ASP A 808 6.54 12.04 2.22
CA ASP A 808 5.18 11.62 2.52
C ASP A 808 5.15 10.80 3.82
N ASN A 809 4.00 10.80 4.47
CA ASN A 809 3.85 10.19 5.78
C ASN A 809 4.14 8.67 5.77
N GLN A 810 3.73 7.97 4.72
CA GLN A 810 3.91 6.52 4.62
C GLN A 810 5.40 6.16 4.52
N THR A 811 6.14 6.83 3.65
CA THR A 811 7.59 6.64 3.51
C THR A 811 8.34 7.03 4.79
N ALA A 812 7.94 8.12 5.45
CA ALA A 812 8.54 8.53 6.72
C ALA A 812 8.30 7.50 7.83
N VAL A 813 7.09 6.93 7.94
CA VAL A 813 6.78 5.88 8.92
C VAL A 813 7.60 4.62 8.64
N ALA A 814 7.77 4.22 7.38
CA ALA A 814 8.60 3.06 7.03
C ALA A 814 10.07 3.26 7.44
N ILE A 815 10.61 4.47 7.26
CA ILE A 815 12.04 4.75 7.50
C ILE A 815 12.32 5.08 8.98
N PHE A 816 11.52 5.94 9.59
CA PHE A 816 11.75 6.46 10.94
C PHE A 816 10.92 5.74 12.01
N GLY A 817 9.93 4.93 11.63
CA GLY A 817 8.87 4.45 12.52
C GLY A 817 7.83 5.53 12.79
N ALA A 818 6.68 5.12 13.35
CA ALA A 818 5.56 6.03 13.62
C ALA A 818 5.95 7.24 14.48
N GLN A 819 6.66 7.00 15.59
CA GLN A 819 7.10 8.07 16.49
C GLN A 819 8.13 8.99 15.82
N GLY A 820 9.15 8.42 15.16
CA GLY A 820 10.14 9.23 14.44
C GLY A 820 9.53 10.05 13.30
N ALA A 821 8.53 9.52 12.59
CA ALA A 821 7.80 10.27 11.57
C ALA A 821 6.94 11.40 12.16
N GLN A 822 6.39 11.22 13.36
CA GLN A 822 5.67 12.28 14.06
C GLN A 822 6.62 13.40 14.51
N ASP A 823 7.77 13.04 15.05
CA ASP A 823 8.73 13.96 15.66
C ASP A 823 9.62 14.69 14.64
N LEU A 824 9.89 14.09 13.48
CA LEU A 824 10.85 14.62 12.51
C LEU A 824 10.19 15.32 11.31
N LEU A 825 8.88 15.13 11.09
CA LEU A 825 8.13 15.82 10.02
C LEU A 825 7.52 17.13 10.52
N GLN A 826 7.69 18.19 9.74
CA GLN A 826 7.04 19.47 9.98
C GLN A 826 5.65 19.48 9.32
N ARG A 827 4.62 19.21 10.13
CA ARG A 827 3.21 19.15 9.70
C ARG A 827 2.45 20.46 9.83
#